data_AF-A0A7X8EN20-F1
#
_entry.id   AF-A0A7X8EN20-F1
#
_cell.length_a   1.000
_cell.length_b   1.000
_cell.length_c   1.000
_cell.angle_alpha   90.00
_cell.angle_beta   90.00
_cell.angle_gamma   90.00
#
_symmetry.space_group_name_H-M   'P 1'
#
loop_
_entity.id
_entity.type
_entity.pdbx_description
1 polymer ?
#
loop_
_entity_poly.entity_id
_entity_poly.type
_entity_poly.pdbx_seq_one_letter_code
_entity_poly.pdbx_strand_id
1 'polypeptide(L)'
;MEVVRGAAQNIDGKLDRIEGVLLTAAEAIRDSMTRKGGANREEVEKIVMALTSKMKGEDILFLYMGHEPDGKFSDGFGRKKPDDYDSRVRSWYKDAVQGGGRVILTDPYADSITGNIVTTMAVSIKDDKGALLGVVGLDMNLDGITEFVSNLGIFGKGNGILLLGDGTIMAGHRKEEILKSNLTRDEKFPEALRNVGKKMIAGGDGSEVYSYMGEEKQMFFSATRRGLPLGILFPTDELKALVRGLTFVLLAIAAVALVVVAVVVTVITRGLNRSIRSMEAATKRLGAGELAVRFDASGKDEIAAISRELNGMAASLQEVMIAIRRESDETAKHADTLASLSEETLSSMEEVSASIVKIDDVMQHSSSALEETNASIEEIASGAQAAARASAEGAEGASGASEAANASLIEVRSAASNIKTASEESENAIGKIRILARSVEEISGFVDTITSIADQTNLLALNAAIEAARAGEAGRGFAVVAEEVRKLAEESARAANQVNRLIEGLQKNSEESISATEKTGAILSETIRGVEATVQKLADAARSMSVVTQAVQNIAAVSEEQAASSEEMTSAVQSVTEATLRAVESMGSIKAASGETARAAEVIAAEAQAMAATSVTLSRLVDRFVIDEGGAGGLLPYKP
;
A
#
# COMPACT_ATOMS: atom_id res chain seq x y z
N MET A 1 92.76 10.38 -23.72
CA MET A 1 93.25 11.51 -24.55
C MET A 1 93.71 12.71 -23.73
N GLU A 2 92.88 13.31 -22.87
CA GLU A 2 93.32 14.48 -22.09
C GLU A 2 94.55 14.24 -21.22
N VAL A 3 94.65 13.05 -20.62
CA VAL A 3 95.81 12.65 -19.78
C VAL A 3 97.13 12.69 -20.56
N VAL A 4 97.19 12.15 -21.78
CA VAL A 4 98.43 12.14 -22.58
C VAL A 4 98.78 13.54 -23.11
N ARG A 5 97.77 14.35 -23.48
CA ARG A 5 97.97 15.74 -23.89
C ARG A 5 98.52 16.59 -22.75
N GLY A 6 97.95 16.44 -21.54
CA GLY A 6 98.45 17.12 -20.34
C GLY A 6 99.86 16.69 -19.97
N ALA A 7 100.22 15.42 -20.15
CA ALA A 7 101.57 14.93 -19.92
C ALA A 7 102.58 15.51 -20.93
N ALA A 8 102.23 15.61 -22.21
CA ALA A 8 103.08 16.24 -23.23
C ALA A 8 103.31 17.73 -22.92
N GLN A 9 102.27 18.46 -22.50
CA GLN A 9 102.38 19.85 -22.05
C GLN A 9 103.26 20.01 -20.80
N ASN A 10 103.28 19.03 -19.90
CA ASN A 10 104.13 19.04 -18.71
C ASN A 10 105.62 18.90 -19.09
N ILE A 11 105.94 18.02 -20.05
CA ILE A 11 107.31 17.89 -20.59
C ILE A 11 107.74 19.20 -21.24
N ASP A 12 106.88 19.83 -22.05
CA ASP A 12 107.16 21.15 -22.62
C ASP A 12 107.40 22.21 -21.53
N GLY A 13 106.58 22.23 -20.48
CA GLY A 13 106.74 23.16 -19.36
C GLY A 13 108.05 22.97 -18.60
N LYS A 14 108.49 21.72 -18.41
CA LYS A 14 109.81 21.41 -17.83
C LYS A 14 110.95 21.94 -18.70
N LEU A 15 110.92 21.67 -20.00
CA LEU A 15 111.96 22.10 -20.93
C LEU A 15 112.00 23.63 -21.08
N ASP A 16 110.85 24.30 -21.11
CA ASP A 16 110.76 25.77 -21.14
C ASP A 16 111.36 26.42 -19.89
N ARG A 17 111.16 25.81 -18.72
CA ARG A 17 111.76 26.30 -17.47
C ARG A 17 113.28 26.22 -17.52
N ILE A 18 113.83 25.13 -18.06
CA ILE A 18 115.28 24.94 -18.21
C ILE A 18 115.85 25.91 -19.26
N GLU A 19 115.11 26.13 -20.35
CA GLU A 19 115.46 27.14 -21.36
C GLU A 19 115.59 28.54 -20.76
N GLY A 20 114.62 28.95 -19.94
CA GLY A 20 114.65 30.25 -19.26
C GLY A 20 115.86 30.39 -18.32
N VAL A 21 116.23 29.31 -17.62
CA VAL A 21 117.44 29.28 -16.79
C VAL A 21 118.69 29.45 -17.65
N LEU A 22 118.82 28.71 -18.76
CA LEU A 22 119.95 28.82 -19.69
C LEU A 22 120.07 30.23 -20.27
N LEU A 23 118.97 30.83 -20.75
CA LEU A 23 118.97 32.17 -21.32
C LEU A 23 119.39 33.22 -20.29
N THR A 24 118.88 33.12 -19.06
CA THR A 24 119.26 34.03 -17.96
C THR A 24 120.75 33.89 -17.64
N ALA A 25 121.25 32.66 -17.62
CA ALA A 25 122.66 32.36 -17.38
C ALA A 25 123.56 32.91 -18.50
N ALA A 26 123.14 32.69 -19.75
CA ALA A 26 123.83 33.15 -20.94
C ALA A 26 123.91 34.68 -20.98
N GLU A 27 122.84 35.37 -20.61
CA GLU A 27 122.82 36.83 -20.53
C GLU A 27 123.71 37.36 -19.40
N ALA A 28 123.68 36.74 -18.22
CA ALA A 28 124.55 37.12 -17.10
C ALA A 28 126.04 36.95 -17.45
N ILE A 29 126.38 35.88 -18.17
CA ILE A 29 127.74 35.63 -18.67
C ILE A 29 128.10 36.67 -19.74
N ARG A 30 127.22 36.94 -20.71
CA ARG A 30 127.43 37.94 -21.76
C ARG A 30 127.71 39.31 -21.17
N ASP A 31 126.88 39.78 -20.25
CA ASP A 31 127.00 41.09 -19.59
C ASP A 31 128.29 41.21 -18.77
N SER A 32 128.72 40.11 -18.13
CA SER A 32 130.03 40.09 -17.43
C SER A 32 131.22 40.28 -18.37
N MET A 33 131.13 39.77 -19.60
CA MET A 33 132.19 39.87 -20.60
C MET A 33 132.22 41.21 -21.34
N THR A 34 131.08 41.91 -21.48
CA THR A 34 130.98 43.15 -22.27
C THR A 34 131.10 44.45 -21.46
N ARG A 35 131.01 44.42 -20.12
CA ARG A 35 131.18 45.64 -19.27
C ARG A 35 132.60 46.22 -19.32
N LYS A 36 132.76 47.52 -19.00
CA LYS A 36 134.07 48.20 -18.93
C LYS A 36 134.98 47.50 -17.91
N GLY A 37 136.09 46.93 -18.40
CA GLY A 37 136.97 46.05 -17.62
C GLY A 37 136.64 44.55 -17.72
N GLY A 38 135.92 44.15 -18.78
CA GLY A 38 135.26 42.86 -18.99
C GLY A 38 135.97 41.62 -18.44
N ALA A 39 135.15 40.72 -17.91
CA ALA A 39 135.60 39.54 -17.19
C ALA A 39 136.54 38.68 -18.04
N ASN A 40 137.71 38.34 -17.48
CA ASN A 40 138.60 37.38 -18.11
C ASN A 40 138.05 35.94 -17.97
N ARG A 41 138.69 34.96 -18.64
CA ARG A 41 138.22 33.56 -18.64
C ARG A 41 138.07 32.96 -17.23
N GLU A 42 138.96 33.27 -16.29
CA GLU A 42 138.88 32.77 -14.92
C GLU A 42 137.72 33.40 -14.13
N GLU A 43 137.40 34.66 -14.42
CA GLU A 43 136.24 35.35 -13.86
C GLU A 43 134.93 34.80 -14.44
N VAL A 44 134.86 34.53 -15.75
CA VAL A 44 133.72 33.85 -16.38
C VAL A 44 133.54 32.45 -15.79
N GLU A 45 134.61 31.70 -15.56
CA GLU A 45 134.55 30.38 -14.92
C GLU A 45 133.95 30.47 -13.51
N LYS A 46 134.36 31.44 -12.68
CA LYS A 46 133.74 31.67 -11.37
C LYS A 46 132.24 31.99 -11.47
N ILE A 47 131.82 32.76 -12.48
CA ILE A 47 130.41 33.08 -12.71
C ILE A 47 129.64 31.81 -13.10
N VAL A 48 130.16 31.03 -14.05
CA VAL A 48 129.56 29.76 -14.48
C VAL A 48 129.46 28.78 -13.30
N MET A 49 130.48 28.70 -12.44
CA MET A 49 130.44 27.90 -11.20
C MET A 49 129.36 28.39 -10.23
N ALA A 50 129.29 29.69 -9.99
CA ALA A 50 128.28 30.28 -9.10
C ALA A 50 126.86 30.04 -9.62
N LEU A 51 126.63 30.23 -10.93
CA LEU A 51 125.35 29.97 -11.59
C LEU A 51 124.99 28.49 -11.51
N THR A 52 125.93 27.59 -11.83
CA THR A 52 125.72 26.13 -11.72
C THR A 52 125.30 25.72 -10.31
N SER A 53 125.97 26.24 -9.28
CA SER A 53 125.64 25.91 -7.89
C SER A 53 124.21 26.33 -7.49
N LYS A 54 123.71 27.45 -8.04
CA LYS A 54 122.35 27.95 -7.79
C LYS A 54 121.28 27.27 -8.63
N MET A 55 121.65 26.72 -9.78
CA MET A 55 120.74 26.08 -10.73
C MET A 55 120.57 24.58 -10.48
N LYS A 56 121.33 24.01 -9.54
CA LYS A 56 121.32 22.58 -9.23
C LYS A 56 119.92 22.13 -8.79
N GLY A 57 119.26 21.34 -9.63
CA GLY A 57 117.95 20.72 -9.42
C GLY A 57 117.89 19.37 -10.13
N GLU A 58 116.78 18.64 -10.00
CA GLU A 58 116.67 17.24 -10.48
C GLU A 58 116.93 17.06 -11.99
N ASP A 59 116.74 18.09 -12.81
CA ASP A 59 116.82 17.99 -14.27
C ASP A 59 118.04 18.74 -14.88
N ILE A 60 118.80 19.54 -14.12
CA ILE A 60 119.96 20.33 -14.60
C ILE A 60 121.25 19.83 -13.95
N LEU A 61 122.19 19.31 -14.75
CA LEU A 61 123.46 18.78 -14.27
C LEU A 61 124.49 19.88 -14.03
N PHE A 62 124.80 20.66 -15.07
CA PHE A 62 125.69 21.82 -14.96
C PHE A 62 125.62 22.75 -16.16
N LEU A 63 126.03 24.00 -15.94
CA LEU A 63 126.20 25.03 -16.95
C LEU A 63 127.67 25.12 -17.35
N TYR A 64 127.93 25.46 -18.60
CA TYR A 64 129.26 25.70 -19.10
C TYR A 64 129.26 26.71 -20.25
N MET A 65 130.42 27.29 -20.53
CA MET A 65 130.65 28.15 -21.69
C MET A 65 131.86 27.67 -22.48
N GLY A 66 131.66 27.47 -23.78
CA GLY A 66 132.76 27.41 -24.74
C GLY A 66 133.08 28.80 -25.25
N HIS A 67 134.34 29.20 -25.18
CA HIS A 67 134.83 30.51 -25.61
C HIS A 67 135.22 30.48 -27.09
N GLU A 68 134.73 31.43 -27.87
CA GLU A 68 135.06 31.52 -29.30
C GLU A 68 136.56 31.82 -29.59
N PRO A 69 137.23 32.74 -28.85
CA PRO A 69 138.59 33.16 -29.19
C PRO A 69 139.63 32.05 -29.14
N ASP A 70 139.56 31.15 -28.16
CA ASP A 70 140.56 30.10 -27.91
C ASP A 70 139.98 28.68 -27.91
N GLY A 71 138.66 28.53 -28.10
CA GLY A 71 137.97 27.24 -28.03
C GLY A 71 137.89 26.66 -26.62
N LYS A 72 138.46 27.33 -25.62
CA LYS A 72 138.56 26.81 -24.25
C LYS A 72 137.22 26.85 -23.56
N PHE A 73 137.15 26.13 -22.44
CA PHE A 73 135.93 25.79 -21.75
C PHE A 73 135.97 26.32 -20.33
N SER A 74 134.90 27.01 -19.92
CA SER A 74 134.65 27.39 -18.54
C SER A 74 133.48 26.57 -18.03
N ASP A 75 133.71 25.72 -17.03
CA ASP A 75 132.72 24.78 -16.53
C ASP A 75 132.23 25.13 -15.13
N GLY A 76 131.01 24.69 -14.81
CA GLY A 76 130.36 24.92 -13.54
C GLY A 76 131.02 24.28 -12.32
N PHE A 77 132.11 23.54 -12.48
CA PHE A 77 132.76 22.77 -11.41
C PHE A 77 134.25 23.09 -11.25
N GLY A 78 134.81 24.01 -12.03
CA GLY A 78 136.22 24.39 -11.99
C GLY A 78 137.17 23.27 -12.42
N ARG A 79 136.72 22.36 -13.30
CA ARG A 79 137.49 21.16 -13.69
C ARG A 79 138.43 21.48 -14.85
N LYS A 80 139.74 21.28 -14.65
CA LYS A 80 140.74 21.41 -15.72
C LYS A 80 140.54 20.33 -16.79
N LYS A 81 140.25 20.76 -18.02
CA LYS A 81 140.15 19.88 -19.19
C LYS A 81 141.54 19.52 -19.74
N PRO A 82 141.66 18.39 -20.47
CA PRO A 82 142.84 18.08 -21.27
C PRO A 82 143.24 19.26 -22.17
N ASP A 83 144.54 19.49 -22.35
CA ASP A 83 145.06 20.66 -23.08
C ASP A 83 144.62 20.71 -24.57
N ASP A 84 144.15 19.59 -25.13
CA ASP A 84 143.64 19.43 -26.51
C ASP A 84 142.12 19.65 -26.65
N TYR A 85 141.41 19.98 -25.56
CA TYR A 85 139.96 20.18 -25.61
C TYR A 85 139.57 21.48 -26.33
N ASP A 86 138.83 21.36 -27.43
CA ASP A 86 138.19 22.48 -28.14
C ASP A 86 136.66 22.33 -28.11
N SER A 87 135.97 23.33 -27.58
CA SER A 87 134.50 23.36 -27.50
C SER A 87 133.86 23.48 -28.89
N ARG A 88 134.54 24.13 -29.84
CA ARG A 88 133.98 24.49 -31.17
C ARG A 88 133.76 23.28 -32.07
N VAL A 89 134.40 22.14 -31.79
CA VAL A 89 134.21 20.90 -32.56
C VAL A 89 133.01 20.06 -32.07
N ARG A 90 132.45 20.36 -30.89
CA ARG A 90 131.35 19.62 -30.27
C ARG A 90 130.00 19.96 -30.90
N SER A 91 129.12 18.96 -30.99
CA SER A 91 127.80 19.12 -31.63
C SER A 91 126.98 20.25 -31.00
N TRP A 92 126.87 20.29 -29.66
CA TRP A 92 126.15 21.36 -28.96
C TRP A 92 126.66 22.77 -29.29
N TYR A 93 127.95 22.93 -29.57
CA TYR A 93 128.52 24.22 -29.95
C TYR A 93 128.16 24.58 -31.39
N LYS A 94 128.40 23.66 -32.34
CA LYS A 94 128.07 23.86 -33.76
C LYS A 94 126.59 24.11 -33.97
N ASP A 95 125.74 23.33 -33.31
CA ASP A 95 124.29 23.41 -33.42
C ASP A 95 123.78 24.74 -32.84
N ALA A 96 124.33 25.19 -31.71
CA ALA A 96 123.94 26.46 -31.11
C ALA A 96 124.40 27.67 -31.94
N VAL A 97 125.60 27.61 -32.55
CA VAL A 97 126.08 28.64 -33.48
C VAL A 97 125.19 28.72 -34.72
N GLN A 98 124.82 27.57 -35.30
CA GLN A 98 123.85 27.52 -36.40
C GLN A 98 122.46 28.01 -35.99
N GLY A 99 122.07 27.78 -34.74
CA GLY A 99 120.84 28.28 -34.13
C GLY A 99 120.75 29.81 -34.04
N GLY A 100 121.88 30.52 -34.19
CA GLY A 100 121.91 31.97 -34.38
C GLY A 100 121.35 32.76 -33.20
N GLY A 101 121.49 32.25 -31.98
CA GLY A 101 120.95 32.84 -30.75
C GLY A 101 119.65 32.23 -30.25
N ARG A 102 119.06 31.27 -30.97
CA ARG A 102 117.98 30.42 -30.43
C ARG A 102 118.56 29.28 -29.60
N VAL A 103 117.86 28.90 -28.54
CA VAL A 103 118.22 27.73 -27.74
C VAL A 103 117.92 26.47 -28.55
N ILE A 104 118.92 25.63 -28.71
CA ILE A 104 118.78 24.31 -29.35
C ILE A 104 118.80 23.22 -28.29
N LEU A 105 118.11 22.12 -28.55
CA LEU A 105 118.17 20.89 -27.78
C LEU A 105 118.88 19.84 -28.63
N THR A 106 119.97 19.27 -28.11
CA THR A 106 120.75 18.24 -28.81
C THR A 106 120.13 16.86 -28.66
N ASP A 107 120.41 15.97 -29.60
CA ASP A 107 120.13 14.55 -29.41
C ASP A 107 120.93 14.01 -28.20
N PRO A 108 120.37 13.05 -27.44
CA PRO A 108 121.08 12.40 -26.34
C PRO A 108 122.45 11.86 -26.72
N TYR A 109 123.49 12.23 -25.97
CA TYR A 109 124.85 11.74 -26.16
C TYR A 109 125.50 11.40 -24.82
N ALA A 110 126.54 10.56 -24.85
CA ALA A 110 127.31 10.25 -23.66
C ALA A 110 128.18 11.46 -23.28
N ASP A 111 127.94 12.04 -22.12
CA ASP A 111 128.76 13.12 -21.60
C ASP A 111 130.22 12.64 -21.46
N SER A 112 131.14 13.42 -22.04
CA SER A 112 132.56 13.11 -22.09
C SER A 112 133.25 13.00 -20.71
N ILE A 113 132.59 13.46 -19.64
CA ILE A 113 133.14 13.45 -18.28
C ILE A 113 132.53 12.33 -17.45
N THR A 114 131.20 12.25 -17.40
CA THR A 114 130.46 11.36 -16.49
C THR A 114 130.16 10.02 -17.13
N GLY A 115 130.17 9.92 -18.47
CA GLY A 115 129.66 8.77 -19.20
C GLY A 115 128.14 8.61 -19.13
N ASN A 116 127.44 9.50 -18.40
CA ASN A 116 125.99 9.52 -18.36
C ASN A 116 125.46 10.01 -19.71
N ILE A 117 124.31 9.48 -20.10
CA ILE A 117 123.63 9.97 -21.29
C ILE A 117 122.92 11.26 -20.90
N VAL A 118 123.33 12.35 -21.54
CA VAL A 118 122.79 13.69 -21.32
C VAL A 118 122.21 14.22 -22.63
N THR A 119 121.32 15.19 -22.51
CA THR A 119 120.95 16.06 -23.62
C THR A 119 121.25 17.49 -23.21
N THR A 120 121.89 18.24 -24.10
CA THR A 120 122.30 19.63 -23.85
C THR A 120 121.31 20.60 -24.46
N MET A 121 120.92 21.61 -23.68
CA MET A 121 120.38 22.86 -24.21
C MET A 121 121.50 23.88 -24.37
N ALA A 122 121.67 24.46 -25.56
CA ALA A 122 122.78 25.38 -25.84
C ALA A 122 122.33 26.62 -26.62
N VAL A 123 123.00 27.75 -26.37
CA VAL A 123 122.74 29.03 -27.03
C VAL A 123 124.03 29.80 -27.29
N SER A 124 124.18 30.33 -28.51
CA SER A 124 125.30 31.21 -28.86
C SER A 124 125.10 32.62 -28.31
N ILE A 125 126.12 33.20 -27.67
CA ILE A 125 126.12 34.58 -27.17
C ILE A 125 127.07 35.46 -27.99
N LYS A 126 126.62 36.68 -28.32
CA LYS A 126 127.37 37.67 -29.12
C LYS A 126 127.57 38.97 -28.33
N ASP A 127 128.57 39.76 -28.66
CA ASP A 127 128.78 41.09 -28.06
C ASP A 127 127.82 42.15 -28.66
N ASP A 128 127.85 43.37 -28.10
CA ASP A 128 127.01 44.50 -28.55
C ASP A 128 127.30 44.94 -30.00
N LYS A 129 128.43 44.50 -30.59
CA LYS A 129 128.83 44.76 -31.98
C LYS A 129 128.49 43.58 -32.92
N GLY A 130 127.92 42.50 -32.39
CA GLY A 130 127.52 41.30 -33.12
C GLY A 130 128.60 40.23 -33.29
N ALA A 131 129.78 40.37 -32.69
CA ALA A 131 130.83 39.35 -32.72
C ALA A 131 130.49 38.20 -31.76
N LEU A 132 130.75 36.95 -32.18
CA LEU A 132 130.48 35.76 -31.36
C LEU A 132 131.47 35.70 -30.18
N LEU A 133 130.93 35.68 -28.96
CA LEU A 133 131.73 35.53 -27.73
C LEU A 133 131.94 34.05 -27.40
N GLY A 134 130.93 33.22 -27.67
CA GLY A 134 130.97 31.80 -27.42
C GLY A 134 129.58 31.18 -27.37
N VAL A 135 129.49 29.97 -26.85
CA VAL A 135 128.23 29.25 -26.64
C VAL A 135 128.11 28.86 -25.18
N VAL A 136 126.97 29.17 -24.58
CA VAL A 136 126.61 28.70 -23.25
C VAL A 136 125.76 27.45 -23.41
N GLY A 137 126.19 26.35 -22.79
CA GLY A 137 125.50 25.08 -22.78
C GLY A 137 125.11 24.65 -21.38
N LEU A 138 124.05 23.88 -21.29
CA LEU A 138 123.50 23.32 -20.07
C LEU A 138 123.14 21.85 -20.32
N ASP A 139 123.76 20.95 -19.57
CA ASP A 139 123.48 19.52 -19.66
C ASP A 139 122.32 19.13 -18.74
N MET A 140 121.40 18.33 -19.28
CA MET A 140 120.26 17.77 -18.56
C MET A 140 120.40 16.27 -18.42
N ASN A 141 120.02 15.74 -17.24
CA ASN A 141 119.95 14.30 -17.02
C ASN A 141 118.66 13.73 -17.62
N LEU A 142 118.77 12.66 -18.40
CA LEU A 142 117.60 11.96 -18.95
C LEU A 142 116.83 11.13 -17.92
N ASP A 143 117.41 10.85 -16.75
CA ASP A 143 116.76 10.06 -15.71
C ASP A 143 115.44 10.70 -15.22
N GLY A 144 115.43 12.02 -14.99
CA GLY A 144 114.24 12.73 -14.50
C GLY A 144 113.08 12.75 -15.51
N ILE A 145 113.40 12.85 -16.81
CA ILE A 145 112.41 12.71 -17.89
C ILE A 145 111.93 11.25 -17.97
N THR A 146 112.83 10.28 -17.82
CA THR A 146 112.50 8.84 -17.85
C THR A 146 111.59 8.43 -16.71
N GLU A 147 111.82 8.91 -15.49
CA GLU A 147 110.97 8.63 -14.34
C GLU A 147 109.57 9.21 -14.52
N PHE A 148 109.48 10.47 -14.98
CA PHE A 148 108.19 11.10 -15.29
C PHE A 148 107.40 10.29 -16.32
N VAL A 149 108.02 9.95 -17.46
CA VAL A 149 107.38 9.20 -18.55
C VAL A 149 106.98 7.79 -18.10
N SER A 150 107.81 7.12 -17.30
CA SER A 150 107.54 5.74 -16.84
C SER A 150 106.33 5.65 -15.89
N ASN A 151 106.04 6.71 -15.13
CA ASN A 151 104.92 6.77 -14.18
C ASN A 151 103.61 7.25 -14.82
N LEU A 152 103.59 7.52 -16.13
CA LEU A 152 102.36 7.90 -16.82
C LEU A 152 101.40 6.71 -16.96
N GLY A 153 100.18 6.89 -16.45
CA GLY A 153 99.08 5.94 -16.58
C GLY A 153 97.72 6.64 -16.58
N ILE A 154 96.70 5.96 -17.09
CA ILE A 154 95.30 6.39 -17.05
C ILE A 154 94.64 5.61 -15.91
N PHE A 155 93.94 6.29 -14.99
CA PHE A 155 93.36 5.64 -13.79
C PHE A 155 94.34 4.76 -12.99
N GLY A 156 95.63 5.13 -12.94
CA GLY A 156 96.68 4.38 -12.24
C GLY A 156 97.15 3.10 -12.95
N LYS A 157 96.79 2.90 -14.22
CA LYS A 157 97.18 1.75 -15.04
C LYS A 157 97.79 2.21 -16.37
N GLY A 158 98.80 1.47 -16.85
CA GLY A 158 99.50 1.76 -18.10
C GLY A 158 100.95 2.20 -17.91
N ASN A 159 101.66 2.38 -19.02
CA ASN A 159 103.07 2.81 -19.04
C ASN A 159 103.28 3.88 -20.13
N GLY A 160 104.12 4.88 -19.86
CA GLY A 160 104.48 5.90 -20.85
C GLY A 160 105.75 5.58 -21.66
N ILE A 161 105.84 6.17 -22.85
CA ILE A 161 106.98 6.10 -23.76
C ILE A 161 107.17 7.45 -24.48
N LEU A 162 108.39 7.96 -24.53
CA LEU A 162 108.79 9.20 -25.19
C LEU A 162 109.81 8.88 -26.29
N LEU A 163 109.60 9.41 -27.49
CA LEU A 163 110.43 9.14 -28.66
C LEU A 163 111.19 10.39 -29.12
N LEU A 164 112.35 10.18 -29.75
CA LEU A 164 113.00 11.17 -30.60
C LEU A 164 112.27 11.27 -31.95
N GLY A 165 112.54 12.33 -32.71
CA GLY A 165 111.87 12.58 -34.01
C GLY A 165 112.07 11.48 -35.06
N ASP A 166 113.10 10.64 -34.90
CA ASP A 166 113.37 9.48 -35.76
C ASP A 166 112.69 8.18 -35.30
N GLY A 167 111.98 8.20 -34.17
CA GLY A 167 111.30 7.06 -33.56
C GLY A 167 112.14 6.28 -32.53
N THR A 168 113.36 6.73 -32.23
CA THR A 168 114.21 6.13 -31.19
C THR A 168 113.61 6.40 -29.81
N ILE A 169 113.60 5.39 -28.92
CA ILE A 169 113.02 5.54 -27.59
C ILE A 169 113.95 6.41 -26.73
N MET A 170 113.52 7.63 -26.44
CA MET A 170 114.24 8.58 -25.59
C MET A 170 114.02 8.28 -24.10
N ALA A 171 112.81 7.89 -23.73
CA ALA A 171 112.43 7.61 -22.35
C ALA A 171 111.28 6.60 -22.28
N GLY A 172 111.22 5.76 -21.27
CA GLY A 172 110.11 4.82 -21.08
C GLY A 172 110.34 3.82 -19.96
N HIS A 173 109.31 3.03 -19.66
CA HIS A 173 109.31 2.09 -18.52
C HIS A 173 110.45 1.04 -18.58
N ARG A 174 110.86 0.63 -19.79
CA ARG A 174 111.91 -0.39 -19.97
C ARG A 174 113.27 0.26 -20.26
N LYS A 175 114.11 0.37 -19.23
CA LYS A 175 115.46 0.97 -19.32
C LYS A 175 116.36 0.34 -20.38
N GLU A 176 116.17 -0.95 -20.67
CA GLU A 176 116.94 -1.68 -21.69
C GLU A 176 116.65 -1.22 -23.13
N GLU A 177 115.50 -0.58 -23.37
CA GLU A 177 115.08 -0.15 -24.71
C GLU A 177 115.47 1.30 -25.01
N ILE A 178 115.77 2.10 -23.97
CA ILE A 178 116.13 3.51 -24.08
C ILE A 178 117.43 3.66 -24.89
N LEU A 179 117.35 4.44 -25.98
CA LEU A 179 118.43 4.74 -26.94
C LEU A 179 119.06 3.53 -27.66
N LYS A 180 118.55 2.32 -27.40
CA LYS A 180 118.97 1.08 -28.06
C LYS A 180 117.93 0.54 -29.04
N SER A 181 116.72 1.09 -29.00
CA SER A 181 115.58 0.59 -29.78
C SER A 181 114.84 1.71 -30.48
N ASN A 182 114.33 1.43 -31.68
CA ASN A 182 113.51 2.34 -32.46
C ASN A 182 112.12 1.75 -32.70
N LEU A 183 111.09 2.44 -32.21
CA LEU A 183 109.70 1.97 -32.25
C LEU A 183 109.15 1.87 -33.67
N THR A 184 109.75 2.57 -34.64
CA THR A 184 109.27 2.61 -36.03
C THR A 184 110.00 1.66 -36.97
N ARG A 185 111.24 1.26 -36.63
CA ARG A 185 112.14 0.50 -37.49
C ARG A 185 112.47 -0.90 -36.98
N ASP A 186 112.54 -1.13 -35.68
CA ASP A 186 112.99 -2.44 -35.16
C ASP A 186 111.93 -3.53 -35.41
N GLU A 187 112.33 -4.62 -36.08
CA GLU A 187 111.42 -5.73 -36.42
C GLU A 187 110.85 -6.46 -35.19
N LYS A 188 111.49 -6.32 -34.02
CA LYS A 188 111.02 -6.93 -32.76
C LYS A 188 109.66 -6.41 -32.31
N PHE A 189 109.26 -5.20 -32.72
CA PHE A 189 107.94 -4.67 -32.43
C PHE A 189 106.96 -5.10 -33.53
N PRO A 190 105.73 -5.55 -33.22
CA PRO A 190 104.74 -5.95 -34.22
C PRO A 190 104.44 -4.83 -35.21
N GLU A 191 104.03 -5.18 -36.42
CA GLU A 191 103.70 -4.19 -37.46
C GLU A 191 102.66 -3.17 -36.99
N ALA A 192 101.64 -3.62 -36.24
CA ALA A 192 100.65 -2.73 -35.64
C ALA A 192 101.29 -1.68 -34.71
N LEU A 193 102.20 -2.10 -33.83
CA LEU A 193 102.89 -1.18 -32.91
C LEU A 193 103.88 -0.26 -33.65
N ARG A 194 104.57 -0.76 -34.68
CA ARG A 194 105.42 0.08 -35.53
C ARG A 194 104.62 1.15 -36.27
N ASN A 195 103.41 0.81 -36.73
CA ASN A 195 102.51 1.78 -37.36
C ASN A 195 102.01 2.83 -36.37
N VAL A 196 101.76 2.46 -35.11
CA VAL A 196 101.50 3.44 -34.04
C VAL A 196 102.71 4.36 -33.85
N GLY A 197 103.93 3.81 -33.76
CA GLY A 197 105.15 4.62 -33.68
C GLY A 197 105.31 5.58 -34.87
N LYS A 198 105.01 5.15 -36.09
CA LYS A 198 105.02 6.00 -37.30
C LYS A 198 104.01 7.14 -37.21
N LYS A 199 102.81 6.88 -36.67
CA LYS A 199 101.81 7.93 -36.42
C LYS A 199 102.24 8.90 -35.32
N MET A 200 102.94 8.42 -34.30
CA MET A 200 103.48 9.26 -33.23
C MET A 200 104.51 10.26 -33.78
N ILE A 201 105.48 9.80 -34.60
CA ILE A 201 106.50 10.69 -35.18
C ILE A 201 105.94 11.63 -36.26
N ALA A 202 104.82 11.29 -36.89
CA ALA A 202 104.14 12.17 -37.85
C ALA A 202 103.51 13.40 -37.18
N GLY A 203 103.41 13.40 -35.84
CA GLY A 203 102.85 14.49 -35.05
C GLY A 203 101.33 14.42 -34.90
N GLY A 204 100.79 15.12 -33.91
CA GLY A 204 99.37 15.20 -33.60
C GLY A 204 98.90 14.31 -32.44
N ASP A 205 97.61 14.39 -32.14
CA ASP A 205 96.95 13.65 -31.07
C ASP A 205 96.17 12.47 -31.64
N GLY A 206 96.30 11.29 -31.05
CA GLY A 206 95.54 10.13 -31.51
C GLY A 206 95.48 9.02 -30.48
N SER A 207 94.65 8.03 -30.79
CA SER A 207 94.65 6.76 -30.08
C SER A 207 94.49 5.60 -31.04
N GLU A 208 95.22 4.52 -30.81
CA GLU A 208 95.19 3.33 -31.65
C GLU A 208 95.11 2.09 -30.77
N VAL A 209 94.24 1.17 -31.15
CA VAL A 209 94.16 -0.15 -30.51
C VAL A 209 95.08 -1.08 -31.29
N TYR A 210 95.91 -1.82 -30.56
CA TYR A 210 96.82 -2.80 -31.12
C TYR A 210 96.92 -4.00 -30.19
N SER A 211 97.25 -5.16 -30.75
CA SER A 211 97.57 -6.34 -29.95
C SER A 211 99.08 -6.50 -29.86
N TYR A 212 99.58 -6.65 -28.63
CA TYR A 212 100.99 -6.93 -28.39
C TYR A 212 101.12 -7.89 -27.20
N MET A 213 101.88 -8.97 -27.40
CA MET A 213 102.09 -10.03 -26.40
C MET A 213 100.79 -10.68 -25.89
N GLY A 214 99.80 -10.88 -26.77
CA GLY A 214 98.55 -11.58 -26.45
C GLY A 214 97.49 -10.72 -25.76
N GLU A 215 97.79 -9.45 -25.46
CA GLU A 215 96.86 -8.51 -24.84
C GLU A 215 96.46 -7.43 -25.85
N GLU A 216 95.17 -7.07 -25.85
CA GLU A 216 94.67 -5.92 -26.58
C GLU A 216 94.95 -4.65 -25.75
N LYS A 217 95.74 -3.74 -26.32
CA LYS A 217 96.18 -2.49 -25.68
C LYS A 217 95.75 -1.32 -26.54
N GLN A 218 95.42 -0.22 -25.90
CA GLN A 218 95.16 1.06 -26.54
C GLN A 218 96.31 2.00 -26.23
N MET A 219 97.02 2.45 -27.27
CA MET A 219 97.98 3.54 -27.17
C MET A 219 97.23 4.86 -27.31
N PHE A 220 97.44 5.78 -26.38
CA PHE A 220 97.08 7.19 -26.54
C PHE A 220 98.37 7.97 -26.76
N PHE A 221 98.46 8.84 -27.76
CA PHE A 221 99.66 9.60 -28.06
C PHE A 221 99.39 11.07 -28.38
N SER A 222 100.39 11.91 -28.11
CA SER A 222 100.40 13.36 -28.35
C SER A 222 101.87 13.81 -28.52
N ALA A 223 102.13 14.84 -29.33
CA ALA A 223 103.48 15.37 -29.55
C ALA A 223 103.76 16.61 -28.67
N THR A 224 104.98 16.73 -28.15
CA THR A 224 105.43 17.97 -27.49
C THR A 224 105.66 19.09 -28.52
N ARG A 225 105.65 20.37 -28.09
CA ARG A 225 105.96 21.53 -28.94
C ARG A 225 107.35 21.45 -29.57
N ARG A 226 108.28 20.74 -28.93
CA ARG A 226 109.65 20.52 -29.40
C ARG A 226 109.80 19.31 -30.32
N GLY A 227 108.70 18.66 -30.71
CA GLY A 227 108.71 17.57 -31.69
C GLY A 227 109.10 16.20 -31.11
N LEU A 228 108.96 15.99 -29.80
CA LEU A 228 109.15 14.69 -29.14
C LEU A 228 107.79 14.00 -28.95
N PRO A 229 107.51 12.87 -29.61
CA PRO A 229 106.24 12.17 -29.43
C PRO A 229 106.14 11.43 -28.10
N LEU A 230 105.05 11.63 -27.36
CA LEU A 230 104.73 10.95 -26.10
C LEU A 230 103.54 10.01 -26.28
N GLY A 231 103.65 8.77 -25.81
CA GLY A 231 102.59 7.77 -25.80
C GLY A 231 102.34 7.20 -24.40
N ILE A 232 101.10 6.80 -24.12
CA ILE A 232 100.69 6.04 -22.94
C ILE A 232 99.96 4.77 -23.39
N LEU A 233 100.44 3.61 -22.95
CA LEU A 233 99.89 2.29 -23.24
C LEU A 233 98.85 1.90 -22.17
N PHE A 234 97.61 1.54 -22.54
CA PHE A 234 96.52 1.15 -21.61
C PHE A 234 95.85 -0.19 -21.98
N PRO A 235 95.65 -1.17 -21.05
CA PRO A 235 94.99 -2.47 -21.35
C PRO A 235 93.46 -2.36 -21.49
N THR A 236 92.81 -3.02 -22.46
CA THR A 236 91.35 -2.89 -22.70
C THR A 236 90.44 -3.80 -21.86
N ASP A 237 90.98 -4.83 -21.20
CA ASP A 237 90.16 -5.79 -20.42
C ASP A 237 89.48 -5.18 -19.17
N GLU A 238 90.09 -4.17 -18.57
CA GLU A 238 89.56 -3.48 -17.37
C GLU A 238 88.23 -2.73 -17.66
N LEU A 239 87.98 -2.32 -18.91
CA LEU A 239 86.73 -1.65 -19.30
C LEU A 239 85.50 -2.58 -19.27
N LYS A 240 85.69 -3.88 -19.56
CA LYS A 240 84.57 -4.85 -19.66
C LYS A 240 84.10 -5.38 -18.30
N ALA A 241 84.91 -5.23 -17.25
CA ALA A 241 84.55 -5.66 -15.90
C ALA A 241 83.52 -4.70 -15.24
N LEU A 242 83.62 -3.40 -15.50
CA LEU A 242 82.73 -2.39 -14.90
C LEU A 242 81.26 -2.51 -15.33
N VAL A 243 80.99 -3.01 -16.54
CA VAL A 243 79.63 -3.02 -17.12
C VAL A 243 78.78 -4.20 -16.61
N ARG A 244 79.38 -5.35 -16.29
CA ARG A 244 78.66 -6.58 -15.92
C ARG A 244 77.92 -6.51 -14.58
N GLY A 245 78.42 -5.73 -13.62
CA GLY A 245 77.82 -5.59 -12.29
C GLY A 245 76.47 -4.85 -12.30
N LEU A 246 76.30 -3.88 -13.20
CA LEU A 246 75.10 -3.05 -13.26
C LEU A 246 73.88 -3.82 -13.78
N THR A 247 74.08 -4.79 -14.68
CA THR A 247 73.00 -5.55 -15.32
C THR A 247 72.28 -6.51 -14.35
N PHE A 248 73.01 -7.13 -13.41
CA PHE A 248 72.43 -8.11 -12.47
C PHE A 248 71.47 -7.47 -11.47
N VAL A 249 71.77 -6.25 -11.00
CA VAL A 249 70.94 -5.53 -10.02
C VAL A 249 69.57 -5.16 -10.62
N LEU A 250 69.53 -4.74 -11.89
CA LEU A 250 68.28 -4.37 -12.56
C LEU A 250 67.34 -5.58 -12.79
N LEU A 251 67.90 -6.76 -13.10
CA LEU A 251 67.09 -7.99 -13.26
C LEU A 251 66.46 -8.46 -11.96
N ALA A 252 67.15 -8.31 -10.82
CA ALA A 252 66.62 -8.69 -9.52
C ALA A 252 65.41 -7.83 -9.10
N ILE A 253 65.46 -6.52 -9.36
CA ILE A 253 64.35 -5.60 -9.07
C ILE A 253 63.11 -5.93 -9.92
N ALA A 254 63.31 -6.22 -11.21
CA ALA A 254 62.23 -6.59 -12.10
C ALA A 254 61.53 -7.89 -11.67
N ALA A 255 62.29 -8.90 -11.22
CA ALA A 255 61.73 -10.17 -10.75
C ALA A 255 60.89 -10.01 -9.47
N VAL A 256 61.34 -9.21 -8.50
CA VAL A 256 60.60 -8.96 -7.25
C VAL A 256 59.29 -8.22 -7.52
N ALA A 257 59.31 -7.21 -8.41
CA ALA A 257 58.09 -6.49 -8.79
C ALA A 257 57.03 -7.41 -9.40
N LEU A 258 57.45 -8.37 -10.22
CA LEU A 258 56.57 -9.34 -10.88
C LEU A 258 55.88 -10.29 -9.88
N VAL A 259 56.63 -10.75 -8.87
CA VAL A 259 56.09 -11.60 -7.80
C VAL A 259 55.06 -10.85 -6.94
N VAL A 260 55.32 -9.59 -6.59
CA VAL A 260 54.38 -8.77 -5.80
C VAL A 260 53.07 -8.57 -6.54
N VAL A 261 53.11 -8.25 -7.84
CA VAL A 261 51.91 -8.10 -8.67
C VAL A 261 51.10 -9.40 -8.72
N ALA A 262 51.76 -10.55 -8.91
CA ALA A 262 51.08 -11.85 -8.97
C ALA A 262 50.37 -12.21 -7.65
N VAL A 263 50.98 -11.90 -6.50
CA VAL A 263 50.38 -12.15 -5.18
C VAL A 263 49.15 -11.26 -4.95
N VAL A 264 49.26 -9.95 -5.25
CA VAL A 264 48.14 -9.00 -5.07
C VAL A 264 46.94 -9.37 -5.93
N VAL A 265 47.17 -9.68 -7.21
CA VAL A 265 46.09 -10.12 -8.13
C VAL A 265 45.42 -11.38 -7.59
N THR A 266 46.18 -12.38 -7.16
CA THR A 266 45.63 -13.65 -6.68
C THR A 266 44.75 -13.48 -5.43
N VAL A 267 45.15 -12.62 -4.49
CA VAL A 267 44.39 -12.36 -3.26
C VAL A 267 43.06 -11.67 -3.57
N ILE A 268 43.08 -10.62 -4.42
CA ILE A 268 41.88 -9.88 -4.81
C ILE A 268 40.92 -10.78 -5.60
N THR A 269 41.42 -11.51 -6.61
CA THR A 269 40.60 -12.40 -7.44
C THR A 269 39.96 -13.52 -6.62
N ARG A 270 40.68 -14.11 -5.64
CA ARG A 270 40.11 -15.14 -4.77
C ARG A 270 39.00 -14.61 -3.85
N GLY A 271 39.19 -13.41 -3.28
CA GLY A 271 38.17 -12.77 -2.45
C GLY A 271 36.89 -12.47 -3.25
N LEU A 272 37.05 -11.83 -4.40
CA LEU A 272 35.92 -11.42 -5.25
C LEU A 272 35.17 -12.63 -5.83
N ASN A 273 35.88 -13.64 -6.34
CA ASN A 273 35.22 -14.85 -6.88
C ASN A 273 34.44 -15.62 -5.80
N ARG A 274 34.92 -15.64 -4.55
CA ARG A 274 34.20 -16.31 -3.47
C ARG A 274 32.87 -15.61 -3.17
N SER A 275 32.89 -14.28 -3.01
CA SER A 275 31.69 -13.51 -2.69
C SER A 275 30.68 -13.48 -3.84
N ILE A 276 31.15 -13.37 -5.09
CA ILE A 276 30.28 -13.42 -6.28
C ILE A 276 29.62 -14.79 -6.41
N ARG A 277 30.36 -15.89 -6.22
CA ARG A 277 29.78 -17.25 -6.28
C ARG A 277 28.77 -17.51 -5.17
N SER A 278 29.01 -17.00 -3.95
CA SER A 278 28.02 -17.11 -2.87
C SER A 278 26.75 -16.31 -3.17
N MET A 279 26.89 -15.11 -3.75
CA MET A 279 25.74 -14.33 -4.20
C MET A 279 24.98 -15.03 -5.32
N GLU A 280 25.68 -15.57 -6.32
CA GLU A 280 25.08 -16.35 -7.41
C GLU A 280 24.25 -17.52 -6.85
N ALA A 281 24.82 -18.30 -5.93
CA ALA A 281 24.14 -19.42 -5.31
C ALA A 281 22.92 -19.00 -4.48
N ALA A 282 23.03 -17.93 -3.69
CA ALA A 282 21.93 -17.40 -2.90
C ALA A 282 20.81 -16.79 -3.76
N THR A 283 21.16 -16.04 -4.81
CA THR A 283 20.19 -15.49 -5.77
C THR A 283 19.48 -16.60 -6.55
N LYS A 284 20.18 -17.67 -6.91
CA LYS A 284 19.56 -18.83 -7.58
C LYS A 284 18.52 -19.52 -6.68
N ARG A 285 18.79 -19.63 -5.38
CA ARG A 285 17.84 -20.16 -4.39
C ARG A 285 16.65 -19.22 -4.19
N LEU A 286 16.90 -17.91 -4.08
CA LEU A 286 15.85 -16.90 -4.01
C LEU A 286 14.93 -16.97 -5.24
N GLY A 287 15.50 -17.06 -6.44
CA GLY A 287 14.75 -17.21 -7.70
C GLY A 287 14.01 -18.54 -7.85
N ALA A 288 14.40 -19.57 -7.09
CA ALA A 288 13.68 -20.85 -7.01
C ALA A 288 12.54 -20.82 -5.97
N GLY A 289 12.31 -19.70 -5.29
CA GLY A 289 11.25 -19.52 -4.32
C GLY A 289 11.68 -19.70 -2.86
N GLU A 290 12.97 -19.89 -2.56
CA GLU A 290 13.47 -19.95 -1.17
C GLU A 290 13.68 -18.53 -0.61
N LEU A 291 12.67 -17.97 0.05
CA LEU A 291 12.71 -16.61 0.63
C LEU A 291 13.46 -16.56 1.98
N ALA A 292 13.69 -17.72 2.58
CA ALA A 292 14.52 -17.90 3.78
C ALA A 292 16.03 -17.66 3.55
N VAL A 293 16.47 -17.53 2.30
CA VAL A 293 17.90 -17.37 1.99
C VAL A 293 18.45 -16.04 2.53
N ARG A 294 19.71 -16.05 2.96
CA ARG A 294 20.42 -14.86 3.47
C ARG A 294 21.75 -14.68 2.74
N PHE A 295 22.00 -13.46 2.31
CA PHE A 295 23.25 -13.01 1.67
C PHE A 295 24.24 -12.54 2.74
N ASP A 296 25.51 -12.90 2.63
CA ASP A 296 26.57 -12.50 3.57
C ASP A 296 26.89 -11.01 3.42
N ALA A 297 26.43 -10.22 4.39
CA ALA A 297 26.56 -8.77 4.43
C ALA A 297 27.65 -8.29 5.42
N SER A 298 28.56 -9.17 5.84
CA SER A 298 29.58 -8.86 6.87
C SER A 298 30.67 -7.87 6.43
N GLY A 299 30.84 -7.66 5.11
CA GLY A 299 31.82 -6.74 4.54
C GLY A 299 31.46 -5.24 4.63
N LYS A 300 32.42 -4.39 4.24
CA LYS A 300 32.26 -2.92 4.14
C LYS A 300 32.38 -2.40 2.71
N ASP A 301 32.44 -3.29 1.73
CA ASP A 301 32.57 -2.99 0.31
C ASP A 301 31.19 -2.94 -0.39
N GLU A 302 31.23 -2.72 -1.70
CA GLU A 302 30.05 -2.67 -2.57
C GLU A 302 29.31 -4.02 -2.61
N ILE A 303 30.02 -5.13 -2.42
CA ILE A 303 29.42 -6.48 -2.39
C ILE A 303 28.56 -6.68 -1.15
N ALA A 304 29.03 -6.21 0.01
CA ALA A 304 28.24 -6.22 1.24
C ALA A 304 27.05 -5.26 1.17
N ALA A 305 27.18 -4.12 0.49
CA ALA A 305 26.07 -3.21 0.25
C ALA A 305 24.96 -3.89 -0.59
N ILE A 306 25.32 -4.54 -1.70
CA ILE A 306 24.35 -5.30 -2.52
C ILE A 306 23.71 -6.44 -1.71
N SER A 307 24.49 -7.13 -0.87
CA SER A 307 23.97 -8.20 -0.02
C SER A 307 22.94 -7.71 1.01
N ARG A 308 23.10 -6.48 1.54
CA ARG A 308 22.09 -5.85 2.42
C ARG A 308 20.79 -5.56 1.66
N GLU A 309 20.88 -4.98 0.46
CA GLU A 309 19.70 -4.69 -0.36
C GLU A 309 18.97 -5.98 -0.79
N LEU A 310 19.71 -7.03 -1.16
CA LEU A 310 19.12 -8.33 -1.51
C LEU A 310 18.45 -9.02 -0.30
N ASN A 311 19.03 -8.90 0.91
CA ASN A 311 18.37 -9.35 2.13
C ASN A 311 17.09 -8.56 2.41
N GLY A 312 17.11 -7.24 2.21
CA GLY A 312 15.92 -6.39 2.32
C GLY A 312 14.83 -6.83 1.34
N MET A 313 15.19 -7.07 0.08
CA MET A 313 14.26 -7.60 -0.93
C MET A 313 13.68 -8.97 -0.55
N ALA A 314 14.50 -9.91 -0.06
CA ALA A 314 14.03 -11.21 0.39
C ALA A 314 13.06 -11.11 1.58
N ALA A 315 13.33 -10.21 2.55
CA ALA A 315 12.45 -9.94 3.67
C ALA A 315 11.10 -9.33 3.22
N SER A 316 11.12 -8.33 2.33
CA SER A 316 9.89 -7.74 1.79
C SER A 316 9.06 -8.75 1.01
N LEU A 317 9.68 -9.62 0.21
CA LEU A 317 8.97 -10.71 -0.48
C LEU A 317 8.36 -11.70 0.51
N GLN A 318 9.09 -12.05 1.58
CA GLN A 318 8.59 -12.90 2.66
C GLN A 318 7.36 -12.29 3.35
N GLU A 319 7.41 -11.00 3.72
CA GLU A 319 6.27 -10.29 4.32
C GLU A 319 5.04 -10.26 3.40
N VAL A 320 5.24 -9.97 2.11
CA VAL A 320 4.14 -9.95 1.13
C VAL A 320 3.53 -11.35 0.96
N MET A 321 4.33 -12.42 0.90
CA MET A 321 3.80 -13.78 0.81
C MET A 321 3.00 -14.18 2.06
N ILE A 322 3.49 -13.86 3.26
CA ILE A 322 2.76 -14.10 4.52
C ILE A 322 1.43 -13.33 4.53
N ALA A 323 1.45 -12.06 4.11
CA ALA A 323 0.24 -11.25 4.01
C ALA A 323 -0.76 -11.86 3.03
N ILE A 324 -0.34 -12.24 1.81
CA ILE A 324 -1.22 -12.87 0.81
C ILE A 324 -1.82 -14.17 1.34
N ARG A 325 -1.04 -15.02 2.04
CA ARG A 325 -1.54 -16.25 2.65
C ARG A 325 -2.65 -15.96 3.66
N ARG A 326 -2.41 -15.03 4.57
CA ARG A 326 -3.39 -14.62 5.59
C ARG A 326 -4.67 -14.06 4.97
N GLU A 327 -4.54 -13.15 4.01
CA GLU A 327 -5.70 -12.55 3.32
C GLU A 327 -6.48 -13.60 2.49
N SER A 328 -5.78 -14.57 1.90
CA SER A 328 -6.43 -15.67 1.17
C SER A 328 -7.25 -16.56 2.12
N ASP A 329 -6.69 -16.91 3.29
CA ASP A 329 -7.37 -17.70 4.30
C ASP A 329 -8.58 -16.95 4.90
N GLU A 330 -8.48 -15.65 5.16
CA GLU A 330 -9.63 -14.83 5.59
C GLU A 330 -10.70 -14.74 4.50
N THR A 331 -10.31 -14.53 3.24
CA THR A 331 -11.24 -14.50 2.11
C THR A 331 -11.98 -15.84 1.95
N ALA A 332 -11.30 -16.97 2.17
CA ALA A 332 -11.93 -18.29 2.15
C ALA A 332 -12.98 -18.44 3.27
N LYS A 333 -12.67 -17.98 4.49
CA LYS A 333 -13.64 -18.00 5.61
C LYS A 333 -14.85 -17.10 5.35
N HIS A 334 -14.63 -15.92 4.76
CA HIS A 334 -15.71 -15.01 4.39
C HIS A 334 -16.59 -15.61 3.30
N ALA A 335 -15.99 -16.28 2.31
CA ALA A 335 -16.72 -17.02 1.29
C ALA A 335 -17.60 -18.14 1.91
N ASP A 336 -17.06 -18.97 2.79
CA ASP A 336 -17.86 -20.01 3.47
C ASP A 336 -19.02 -19.43 4.29
N THR A 337 -18.78 -18.32 4.98
CA THR A 337 -19.81 -17.60 5.74
C THR A 337 -20.90 -17.06 4.81
N LEU A 338 -20.50 -16.49 3.67
CA LEU A 338 -21.42 -15.92 2.68
C LEU A 338 -22.25 -17.01 1.99
N ALA A 339 -21.66 -18.16 1.71
CA ALA A 339 -22.37 -19.33 1.19
C ALA A 339 -23.42 -19.83 2.20
N SER A 340 -23.04 -19.99 3.48
CA SER A 340 -23.95 -20.42 4.55
C SER A 340 -25.12 -19.44 4.74
N LEU A 341 -24.84 -18.13 4.75
CA LEU A 341 -25.87 -17.10 4.88
C LEU A 341 -26.81 -17.08 3.67
N SER A 342 -26.30 -17.38 2.48
CA SER A 342 -27.11 -17.48 1.26
C SER A 342 -28.04 -18.70 1.30
N GLU A 343 -27.56 -19.85 1.78
CA GLU A 343 -28.40 -21.03 2.01
C GLU A 343 -29.50 -20.77 3.06
N GLU A 344 -29.17 -20.09 4.16
CA GLU A 344 -30.15 -19.68 5.17
C GLU A 344 -31.18 -18.70 4.60
N THR A 345 -30.74 -17.75 3.76
CA THR A 345 -31.62 -16.81 3.07
C THR A 345 -32.57 -17.54 2.11
N LEU A 346 -32.08 -18.55 1.38
CA LEU A 346 -32.90 -19.38 0.50
C LEU A 346 -33.98 -20.13 1.28
N SER A 347 -33.59 -20.81 2.36
CA SER A 347 -34.55 -21.50 3.24
C SER A 347 -35.59 -20.54 3.81
N SER A 348 -35.17 -19.34 4.20
CA SER A 348 -36.10 -18.30 4.69
C SER A 348 -37.07 -17.85 3.60
N MET A 349 -36.61 -17.70 2.34
CA MET A 349 -37.47 -17.34 1.21
C MET A 349 -38.45 -18.45 0.82
N GLU A 350 -38.08 -19.72 1.00
CA GLU A 350 -39.00 -20.86 0.85
C GLU A 350 -40.12 -20.81 1.90
N GLU A 351 -39.79 -20.52 3.16
CA GLU A 351 -40.77 -20.35 4.23
C GLU A 351 -41.70 -19.15 4.00
N VAL A 352 -41.14 -18.03 3.53
CA VAL A 352 -41.92 -16.86 3.11
C VAL A 352 -42.86 -17.23 1.95
N SER A 353 -42.39 -17.97 0.95
CA SER A 353 -43.21 -18.42 -0.18
C SER A 353 -44.35 -19.33 0.26
N ALA A 354 -44.10 -20.27 1.17
CA ALA A 354 -45.13 -21.12 1.75
C ALA A 354 -46.15 -20.31 2.56
N SER A 355 -45.69 -19.32 3.32
CA SER A 355 -46.55 -18.41 4.09
C SER A 355 -47.46 -17.59 3.19
N ILE A 356 -46.94 -17.11 2.04
CA ILE A 356 -47.74 -16.37 1.05
C ILE A 356 -48.87 -17.25 0.50
N VAL A 357 -48.59 -18.52 0.17
CA VAL A 357 -49.63 -19.45 -0.30
C VAL A 357 -50.73 -19.64 0.75
N LYS A 358 -50.35 -19.77 2.02
CA LYS A 358 -51.31 -19.89 3.12
C LYS A 358 -52.13 -18.61 3.31
N ILE A 359 -51.51 -17.44 3.17
CA ILE A 359 -52.23 -16.16 3.27
C ILE A 359 -53.20 -16.01 2.09
N ASP A 360 -52.81 -16.42 0.87
CA ASP A 360 -53.69 -16.40 -0.30
C ASP A 360 -54.96 -17.23 -0.06
N ASP A 361 -54.82 -18.44 0.48
CA ASP A 361 -55.94 -19.31 0.87
C ASP A 361 -56.85 -18.63 1.91
N VAL A 362 -56.27 -18.01 2.94
CA VAL A 362 -57.02 -17.24 3.95
C VAL A 362 -57.75 -16.03 3.35
N MET A 363 -57.16 -15.37 2.35
CA MET A 363 -57.81 -14.25 1.65
C MET A 363 -58.97 -14.71 0.77
N GLN A 364 -58.84 -15.85 0.09
CA GLN A 364 -59.94 -16.44 -0.67
C GLN A 364 -61.11 -16.81 0.26
N HIS A 365 -60.82 -17.46 1.39
CA HIS A 365 -61.83 -17.75 2.41
C HIS A 365 -62.46 -16.49 3.00
N SER A 366 -61.66 -15.45 3.27
CA SER A 366 -62.17 -14.15 3.73
C SER A 366 -63.12 -13.52 2.70
N SER A 367 -62.81 -13.60 1.40
CA SER A 367 -63.66 -13.08 0.34
C SER A 367 -65.03 -13.76 0.32
N SER A 368 -65.06 -15.10 0.37
CA SER A 368 -66.32 -15.85 0.41
C SER A 368 -67.12 -15.56 1.69
N ALA A 369 -66.45 -15.44 2.84
CA ALA A 369 -67.12 -15.09 4.10
C ALA A 369 -67.72 -13.67 4.07
N LEU A 370 -67.05 -12.72 3.39
CA LEU A 370 -67.58 -11.36 3.21
C LEU A 370 -68.79 -11.34 2.28
N GLU A 371 -68.80 -12.14 1.20
CA GLU A 371 -69.97 -12.31 0.33
C GLU A 371 -71.18 -12.86 1.11
N GLU A 372 -70.96 -13.89 1.93
CA GLU A 372 -72.00 -14.47 2.80
C GLU A 372 -72.49 -13.46 3.86
N THR A 373 -71.56 -12.70 4.44
CA THR A 373 -71.90 -11.64 5.41
C THR A 373 -72.74 -10.54 4.74
N ASN A 374 -72.39 -10.13 3.53
CA ASN A 374 -73.15 -9.13 2.78
C ASN A 374 -74.56 -9.62 2.46
N ALA A 375 -74.71 -10.86 2.01
CA ALA A 375 -76.03 -11.47 1.78
C ALA A 375 -76.86 -11.54 3.07
N SER A 376 -76.24 -11.86 4.21
CA SER A 376 -76.90 -11.88 5.51
C SER A 376 -77.37 -10.48 5.94
N ILE A 377 -76.58 -9.43 5.67
CA ILE A 377 -76.97 -8.04 5.96
C ILE A 377 -78.15 -7.61 5.07
N GLU A 378 -78.16 -7.99 3.79
CA GLU A 378 -79.30 -7.73 2.89
C GLU A 378 -80.57 -8.42 3.38
N GLU A 379 -80.48 -9.67 3.85
CA GLU A 379 -81.60 -10.38 4.45
C GLU A 379 -82.11 -9.70 5.72
N ILE A 380 -81.20 -9.23 6.59
CA ILE A 380 -81.56 -8.48 7.80
C ILE A 380 -82.26 -7.16 7.43
N ALA A 381 -81.72 -6.39 6.47
CA ALA A 381 -82.31 -5.13 6.03
C ALA A 381 -83.73 -5.35 5.48
N SER A 382 -83.89 -6.37 4.63
CA SER A 382 -85.19 -6.75 4.07
C SER A 382 -86.17 -7.20 5.16
N GLY A 383 -85.72 -8.03 6.09
CA GLY A 383 -86.52 -8.51 7.22
C GLY A 383 -86.96 -7.39 8.16
N ALA A 384 -86.06 -6.45 8.45
CA ALA A 384 -86.35 -5.26 9.25
C ALA A 384 -87.39 -4.37 8.57
N GLN A 385 -87.26 -4.12 7.26
CA GLN A 385 -88.23 -3.32 6.52
C GLN A 385 -89.61 -4.00 6.44
N ALA A 386 -89.64 -5.33 6.28
CA ALA A 386 -90.88 -6.11 6.35
C ALA A 386 -91.52 -6.05 7.75
N ALA A 387 -90.72 -6.15 8.82
CA ALA A 387 -91.19 -6.05 10.21
C ALA A 387 -91.74 -4.65 10.53
N ALA A 388 -91.10 -3.59 10.05
CA ALA A 388 -91.59 -2.21 10.19
C ALA A 388 -92.96 -2.04 9.51
N ARG A 389 -93.11 -2.56 8.29
CA ARG A 389 -94.38 -2.51 7.56
C ARG A 389 -95.49 -3.32 8.24
N ALA A 390 -95.19 -4.57 8.63
CA ALA A 390 -96.14 -5.41 9.35
C ALA A 390 -96.56 -4.78 10.69
N SER A 391 -95.63 -4.06 11.34
CA SER A 391 -95.93 -3.30 12.55
C SER A 391 -96.83 -2.11 12.26
N ALA A 392 -96.58 -1.33 11.21
CA ALA A 392 -97.49 -0.24 10.82
C ALA A 392 -98.93 -0.75 10.58
N GLU A 393 -99.09 -1.84 9.83
CA GLU A 393 -100.37 -2.50 9.58
C GLU A 393 -101.01 -3.03 10.88
N GLY A 394 -100.20 -3.61 11.77
CA GLY A 394 -100.66 -4.09 13.09
C GLY A 394 -101.13 -2.97 14.02
N ALA A 395 -100.45 -1.81 14.00
CA ALA A 395 -100.83 -0.63 14.78
C ALA A 395 -102.15 -0.04 14.29
N GLU A 396 -102.35 0.03 12.97
CA GLU A 396 -103.61 0.46 12.34
C GLU A 396 -104.75 -0.49 12.70
N GLY A 397 -104.54 -1.80 12.57
CA GLY A 397 -105.52 -2.82 12.97
C GLY A 397 -105.88 -2.75 14.46
N ALA A 398 -104.87 -2.51 15.32
CA ALA A 398 -105.10 -2.36 16.76
C ALA A 398 -105.87 -1.08 17.11
N SER A 399 -105.58 0.03 16.43
CA SER A 399 -106.32 1.28 16.57
C SER A 399 -107.79 1.10 16.15
N GLY A 400 -108.04 0.47 14.99
CA GLY A 400 -109.40 0.20 14.50
C GLY A 400 -110.20 -0.70 15.45
N ALA A 401 -109.57 -1.72 16.04
CA ALA A 401 -110.22 -2.57 17.06
C ALA A 401 -110.54 -1.79 18.35
N SER A 402 -109.66 -0.88 18.77
CA SER A 402 -109.90 0.01 19.92
C SER A 402 -111.08 0.97 19.66
N GLU A 403 -111.15 1.56 18.47
CA GLU A 403 -112.27 2.40 18.05
C GLU A 403 -113.60 1.62 18.02
N ALA A 404 -113.59 0.42 17.44
CA ALA A 404 -114.77 -0.45 17.42
C ALA A 404 -115.23 -0.82 18.84
N ALA A 405 -114.31 -1.18 19.75
CA ALA A 405 -114.64 -1.47 21.14
C ALA A 405 -115.25 -0.24 21.86
N ASN A 406 -114.72 0.96 21.60
CA ASN A 406 -115.26 2.21 22.14
C ASN A 406 -116.65 2.54 21.57
N ALA A 407 -116.88 2.32 20.28
CA ALA A 407 -118.21 2.47 19.68
C ALA A 407 -119.22 1.48 20.29
N SER A 408 -118.84 0.21 20.44
CA SER A 408 -119.67 -0.80 21.11
C SER A 408 -119.97 -0.45 22.57
N LEU A 409 -119.03 0.17 23.31
CA LEU A 409 -119.28 0.66 24.66
C LEU A 409 -120.40 1.69 24.71
N ILE A 410 -120.48 2.60 23.73
CA ILE A 410 -121.54 3.61 23.64
C ILE A 410 -122.90 2.93 23.38
N GLU A 411 -122.95 2.00 22.43
CA GLU A 411 -124.17 1.26 22.10
C GLU A 411 -124.67 0.41 23.27
N VAL A 412 -123.79 -0.34 23.92
CA VAL A 412 -124.13 -1.20 25.06
C VAL A 412 -124.59 -0.37 26.27
N ARG A 413 -123.99 0.81 26.52
CA ARG A 413 -124.46 1.74 27.57
C ARG A 413 -125.85 2.30 27.26
N SER A 414 -126.13 2.62 25.98
CA SER A 414 -127.46 3.03 25.54
C SER A 414 -128.49 1.91 25.77
N ALA A 415 -128.14 0.67 25.41
CA ALA A 415 -128.98 -0.49 25.68
C ALA A 415 -129.23 -0.70 27.20
N ALA A 416 -128.19 -0.53 28.04
CA ALA A 416 -128.31 -0.59 29.49
C ALA A 416 -129.35 0.42 30.02
N SER A 417 -129.30 1.66 29.50
CA SER A 417 -130.26 2.71 29.85
C SER A 417 -131.68 2.34 29.46
N ASN A 418 -131.89 1.83 28.24
CA ASN A 418 -133.22 1.42 27.76
C ASN A 418 -133.80 0.26 28.59
N ILE A 419 -132.97 -0.72 28.95
CA ILE A 419 -133.38 -1.86 29.80
C ILE A 419 -133.74 -1.38 31.20
N LYS A 420 -132.98 -0.43 31.76
CA LYS A 420 -133.30 0.19 33.05
C LYS A 420 -134.67 0.88 33.01
N THR A 421 -134.95 1.68 31.98
CA THR A 421 -136.27 2.30 31.79
C THR A 421 -137.37 1.24 31.64
N ALA A 422 -137.13 0.16 30.89
CA ALA A 422 -138.09 -0.94 30.78
C ALA A 422 -138.35 -1.64 32.13
N SER A 423 -137.33 -1.75 32.98
CA SER A 423 -137.47 -2.30 34.34
C SER A 423 -138.35 -1.40 35.21
N GLU A 424 -138.14 -0.09 35.17
CA GLU A 424 -138.96 0.90 35.89
C GLU A 424 -140.43 0.89 35.41
N GLU A 425 -140.67 0.79 34.10
CA GLU A 425 -142.01 0.64 33.53
C GLU A 425 -142.69 -0.68 33.94
N SER A 426 -141.93 -1.77 34.01
CA SER A 426 -142.41 -3.07 34.49
C SER A 426 -142.85 -3.02 35.95
N GLU A 427 -142.10 -2.32 36.82
CA GLU A 427 -142.49 -2.10 38.23
C GLU A 427 -143.76 -1.26 38.33
N ASN A 428 -143.87 -0.19 37.54
CA ASN A 428 -145.07 0.65 37.46
C ASN A 428 -146.29 -0.15 37.00
N ALA A 429 -146.13 -1.05 36.01
CA ALA A 429 -147.19 -1.92 35.52
C ALA A 429 -147.69 -2.88 36.62
N ILE A 430 -146.80 -3.51 37.39
CA ILE A 430 -147.19 -4.34 38.55
C ILE A 430 -148.03 -3.52 39.54
N GLY A 431 -147.62 -2.29 39.82
CA GLY A 431 -148.37 -1.38 40.70
C GLY A 431 -149.81 -1.13 40.21
N LYS A 432 -149.97 -0.82 38.92
CA LYS A 432 -151.29 -0.60 38.30
C LYS A 432 -152.16 -1.86 38.28
N ILE A 433 -151.58 -3.03 37.97
CA ILE A 433 -152.31 -4.29 37.95
C ILE A 433 -152.75 -4.69 39.36
N ARG A 434 -151.94 -4.45 40.39
CA ARG A 434 -152.34 -4.68 41.80
C ARG A 434 -153.51 -3.81 42.23
N ILE A 435 -153.56 -2.55 41.78
CA ILE A 435 -154.71 -1.67 42.00
C ILE A 435 -155.95 -2.23 41.31
N LEU A 436 -155.82 -2.65 40.04
CA LEU A 436 -156.91 -3.29 39.30
C LEU A 436 -157.42 -4.56 40.00
N ALA A 437 -156.52 -5.45 40.42
CA ALA A 437 -156.88 -6.68 41.13
C ALA A 437 -157.69 -6.39 42.41
N ARG A 438 -157.29 -5.37 43.17
CA ARG A 438 -158.04 -4.91 44.35
C ARG A 438 -159.41 -4.35 43.99
N SER A 439 -159.50 -3.55 42.93
CA SER A 439 -160.81 -3.05 42.46
C SER A 439 -161.72 -4.18 41.99
N VAL A 440 -161.18 -5.22 41.35
CA VAL A 440 -161.95 -6.42 40.96
C VAL A 440 -162.46 -7.18 42.19
N GLU A 441 -161.63 -7.32 43.24
CA GLU A 441 -162.01 -7.92 44.53
C GLU A 441 -163.13 -7.13 45.24
N GLU A 442 -163.03 -5.80 45.27
CA GLU A 442 -164.09 -4.93 45.81
C GLU A 442 -165.41 -5.09 45.04
N ILE A 443 -165.36 -5.14 43.71
CA ILE A 443 -166.56 -5.38 42.87
C ILE A 443 -167.13 -6.78 43.15
N SER A 444 -166.29 -7.80 43.35
CA SER A 444 -166.74 -9.14 43.73
C SER A 444 -167.62 -9.10 44.98
N GLY A 445 -167.17 -8.40 46.02
CA GLY A 445 -167.94 -8.24 47.26
C GLY A 445 -169.28 -7.52 47.07
N PHE A 446 -169.34 -6.53 46.18
CA PHE A 446 -170.60 -5.89 45.80
C PHE A 446 -171.54 -6.85 45.05
N VAL A 447 -171.02 -7.67 44.14
CA VAL A 447 -171.80 -8.64 43.36
C VAL A 447 -172.34 -9.76 44.25
N ASP A 448 -171.57 -10.25 45.22
CA ASP A 448 -172.04 -11.18 46.25
C ASP A 448 -173.19 -10.58 47.07
N THR A 449 -173.07 -9.31 47.43
CA THR A 449 -174.13 -8.57 48.14
C THR A 449 -175.40 -8.46 47.29
N ILE A 450 -175.27 -8.12 45.99
CA ILE A 450 -176.40 -8.04 45.06
C ILE A 450 -177.06 -9.42 44.90
N THR A 451 -176.28 -10.49 44.79
CA THR A 451 -176.79 -11.86 44.69
C THR A 451 -177.57 -12.23 45.96
N SER A 452 -177.03 -11.92 47.14
CA SER A 452 -177.73 -12.12 48.41
C SER A 452 -179.02 -11.29 48.50
N ILE A 453 -179.05 -10.05 48.01
CA ILE A 453 -180.27 -9.21 47.97
C ILE A 453 -181.28 -9.81 46.99
N ALA A 454 -180.84 -10.26 45.81
CA ALA A 454 -181.70 -10.90 44.83
C ALA A 454 -182.32 -12.19 45.37
N ASP A 455 -181.55 -13.04 46.05
CA ASP A 455 -182.05 -14.26 46.70
C ASP A 455 -183.03 -13.95 47.83
N GLN A 456 -182.74 -12.94 48.67
CA GLN A 456 -183.68 -12.46 49.70
C GLN A 456 -184.97 -11.90 49.08
N THR A 457 -184.86 -11.14 47.99
CA THR A 457 -186.00 -10.56 47.27
C THR A 457 -186.85 -11.65 46.62
N ASN A 458 -186.21 -12.69 46.06
CA ASN A 458 -186.89 -13.85 45.51
C ASN A 458 -187.67 -14.62 46.59
N LEU A 459 -187.07 -14.82 47.77
CA LEU A 459 -187.74 -15.42 48.94
C LEU A 459 -188.91 -14.57 49.46
N LEU A 460 -188.74 -13.25 49.55
CA LEU A 460 -189.80 -12.31 49.95
C LEU A 460 -190.95 -12.32 48.93
N ALA A 461 -190.63 -12.29 47.63
CA ALA A 461 -191.59 -12.32 46.55
C ALA A 461 -192.35 -13.66 46.48
N LEU A 462 -191.67 -14.78 46.71
CA LEU A 462 -192.28 -16.10 46.81
C LEU A 462 -193.27 -16.16 48.00
N ASN A 463 -192.87 -15.67 49.17
CA ASN A 463 -193.76 -15.60 50.33
C ASN A 463 -194.97 -14.70 50.06
N ALA A 464 -194.78 -13.57 49.38
CA ALA A 464 -195.87 -12.66 48.99
C ALA A 464 -196.80 -13.28 47.94
N ALA A 465 -196.27 -14.01 46.96
CA ALA A 465 -197.05 -14.72 45.94
C ALA A 465 -197.90 -15.85 46.57
N ILE A 466 -197.34 -16.59 47.54
CA ILE A 466 -198.05 -17.61 48.32
C ILE A 466 -199.22 -16.98 49.10
N GLU A 467 -198.99 -15.87 49.81
CA GLU A 467 -200.03 -15.24 50.63
C GLU A 467 -201.10 -14.55 49.76
N ALA A 468 -200.73 -14.00 48.60
CA ALA A 468 -201.66 -13.46 47.62
C ALA A 468 -202.54 -14.56 46.97
N ALA A 469 -202.00 -15.75 46.70
CA ALA A 469 -202.79 -16.91 46.25
C ALA A 469 -203.77 -17.39 47.34
N ARG A 470 -203.41 -17.22 48.62
CA ARG A 470 -204.23 -17.57 49.79
C ARG A 470 -205.44 -16.65 49.98
N ALA A 471 -205.35 -15.38 49.55
CA ALA A 471 -206.41 -14.39 49.62
C ALA A 471 -207.47 -14.50 48.50
N GLY A 472 -207.34 -15.46 47.57
CA GLY A 472 -208.32 -15.75 46.52
C GLY A 472 -208.52 -14.57 45.53
N GLU A 473 -209.76 -14.34 45.09
CA GLU A 473 -210.12 -13.29 44.09
C GLU A 473 -209.64 -11.87 44.50
N ALA A 474 -209.56 -11.55 45.79
CA ALA A 474 -209.10 -10.25 46.28
C ALA A 474 -207.57 -10.04 46.16
N GLY A 475 -206.78 -11.12 46.13
CA GLY A 475 -205.31 -11.09 46.06
C GLY A 475 -204.73 -11.13 44.64
N ARG A 476 -205.57 -11.26 43.61
CA ARG A 476 -205.14 -11.56 42.24
C ARG A 476 -204.20 -10.51 41.65
N GLY A 477 -204.43 -9.22 41.93
CA GLY A 477 -203.54 -8.13 41.49
C GLY A 477 -202.18 -8.15 42.19
N PHE A 478 -202.16 -8.49 43.48
CA PHE A 478 -200.91 -8.61 44.26
C PHE A 478 -200.10 -9.85 43.88
N ALA A 479 -200.75 -10.97 43.55
CA ALA A 479 -200.08 -12.19 43.11
C ALA A 479 -199.30 -11.96 41.80
N VAL A 480 -199.87 -11.19 40.86
CA VAL A 480 -199.19 -10.84 39.59
C VAL A 480 -197.96 -9.98 39.85
N VAL A 481 -198.06 -8.98 40.74
CA VAL A 481 -196.90 -8.14 41.10
C VAL A 481 -195.83 -8.95 41.83
N ALA A 482 -196.21 -9.81 42.77
CA ALA A 482 -195.26 -10.67 43.50
C ALA A 482 -194.54 -11.64 42.57
N GLU A 483 -195.24 -12.26 41.60
CA GLU A 483 -194.61 -13.13 40.60
C GLU A 483 -193.68 -12.35 39.66
N GLU A 484 -194.03 -11.11 39.28
CA GLU A 484 -193.15 -10.25 38.47
C GLU A 484 -191.89 -9.83 39.25
N VAL A 485 -192.02 -9.51 40.55
CA VAL A 485 -190.86 -9.23 41.44
C VAL A 485 -189.99 -10.48 41.63
N ARG A 486 -190.61 -11.66 41.77
CA ARG A 486 -189.90 -12.95 41.86
C ARG A 486 -189.07 -13.20 40.60
N LYS A 487 -189.65 -12.97 39.43
CA LYS A 487 -188.98 -13.10 38.14
C LYS A 487 -187.83 -12.08 37.97
N LEU A 488 -188.04 -10.82 38.35
CA LEU A 488 -186.99 -9.79 38.37
C LEU A 488 -185.84 -10.13 39.33
N ALA A 489 -186.14 -10.74 40.47
CA ALA A 489 -185.15 -11.19 41.44
C ALA A 489 -184.35 -12.39 40.90
N GLU A 490 -184.99 -13.38 40.26
CA GLU A 490 -184.30 -14.48 39.57
C GLU A 490 -183.43 -13.97 38.41
N GLU A 491 -183.91 -13.01 37.61
CA GLU A 491 -183.12 -12.37 36.55
C GLU A 491 -181.93 -11.60 37.12
N SER A 492 -182.11 -10.88 38.24
CA SER A 492 -181.04 -10.17 38.94
C SER A 492 -179.99 -11.13 39.51
N ALA A 493 -180.40 -12.26 40.10
CA ALA A 493 -179.50 -13.30 40.60
C ALA A 493 -178.72 -13.96 39.45
N ARG A 494 -179.37 -14.22 38.31
CA ARG A 494 -178.68 -14.74 37.11
C ARG A 494 -177.68 -13.73 36.54
N ALA A 495 -178.07 -12.46 36.44
CA ALA A 495 -177.19 -11.40 35.96
C ALA A 495 -175.98 -11.21 36.90
N ALA A 496 -176.21 -11.18 38.22
CA ALA A 496 -175.15 -11.09 39.22
C ALA A 496 -174.19 -12.29 39.15
N ASN A 497 -174.70 -13.52 39.01
CA ASN A 497 -173.87 -14.71 38.78
C ASN A 497 -173.04 -14.63 37.49
N GLN A 498 -173.60 -14.04 36.42
CA GLN A 498 -172.85 -13.83 35.17
C GLN A 498 -171.74 -12.78 35.34
N VAL A 499 -171.99 -11.71 36.09
CA VAL A 499 -170.96 -10.74 36.47
C VAL A 499 -169.89 -11.40 37.34
N ASN A 500 -170.27 -12.26 38.29
CA ASN A 500 -169.33 -12.97 39.15
C ASN A 500 -168.34 -13.83 38.35
N ARG A 501 -168.81 -14.58 37.34
CA ARG A 501 -167.92 -15.33 36.43
C ARG A 501 -166.95 -14.42 35.66
N LEU A 502 -167.39 -13.22 35.27
CA LEU A 502 -166.52 -12.24 34.61
C LEU A 502 -165.45 -11.72 35.59
N ILE A 503 -165.81 -11.49 36.84
CA ILE A 503 -164.91 -11.07 37.92
C ILE A 503 -163.86 -12.15 38.22
N GLU A 504 -164.27 -13.42 38.37
CA GLU A 504 -163.34 -14.54 38.54
C GLU A 504 -162.33 -14.61 37.38
N GLY A 505 -162.79 -14.41 36.15
CA GLY A 505 -161.94 -14.32 34.97
C GLY A 505 -160.96 -13.13 35.01
N LEU A 506 -161.43 -11.95 35.43
CA LEU A 506 -160.58 -10.76 35.57
C LEU A 506 -159.55 -10.89 36.70
N GLN A 507 -159.92 -11.52 37.82
CA GLN A 507 -159.02 -11.77 38.94
C GLN A 507 -157.90 -12.71 38.53
N LYS A 508 -158.26 -13.85 37.91
CA LYS A 508 -157.29 -14.80 37.36
C LYS A 508 -156.35 -14.13 36.33
N ASN A 509 -156.90 -13.36 35.39
CA ASN A 509 -156.08 -12.64 34.40
C ASN A 509 -155.15 -11.60 35.05
N SER A 510 -155.59 -10.95 36.14
CA SER A 510 -154.76 -9.99 36.88
C SER A 510 -153.61 -10.70 37.62
N GLU A 511 -153.87 -11.84 38.26
CA GLU A 511 -152.84 -12.68 38.89
C GLU A 511 -151.82 -13.20 37.87
N GLU A 512 -152.29 -13.72 36.73
CA GLU A 512 -151.43 -14.16 35.63
C GLU A 512 -150.58 -12.99 35.08
N SER A 513 -151.17 -11.79 34.97
CA SER A 513 -150.46 -10.59 34.51
C SER A 513 -149.38 -10.11 35.50
N ILE A 514 -149.67 -10.16 36.81
CA ILE A 514 -148.68 -9.88 37.87
C ILE A 514 -147.52 -10.87 37.76
N SER A 515 -147.79 -12.17 37.70
CA SER A 515 -146.76 -13.20 37.60
C SER A 515 -145.89 -13.04 36.35
N ALA A 516 -146.51 -12.77 35.19
CA ALA A 516 -145.80 -12.54 33.94
C ALA A 516 -144.90 -11.29 34.01
N THR A 517 -145.36 -10.22 34.66
CA THR A 517 -144.61 -8.96 34.77
C THR A 517 -143.50 -9.06 35.82
N GLU A 518 -143.71 -9.79 36.92
CA GLU A 518 -142.64 -10.11 37.89
C GLU A 518 -141.53 -10.95 37.25
N LYS A 519 -141.90 -11.96 36.44
CA LYS A 519 -140.93 -12.73 35.66
C LYS A 519 -140.17 -11.85 34.66
N THR A 520 -140.85 -10.89 34.04
CA THR A 520 -140.22 -9.91 33.14
C THR A 520 -139.22 -9.03 33.88
N GLY A 521 -139.57 -8.53 35.08
CA GLY A 521 -138.67 -7.76 35.93
C GLY A 521 -137.41 -8.55 36.33
N ALA A 522 -137.56 -9.85 36.65
CA ALA A 522 -136.42 -10.72 36.95
C ALA A 522 -135.47 -10.87 35.74
N ILE A 523 -136.02 -11.09 34.54
CA ILE A 523 -135.25 -11.18 33.29
C ILE A 523 -134.52 -9.86 33.01
N LEU A 524 -135.18 -8.72 33.18
CA LEU A 524 -134.58 -7.40 32.97
C LEU A 524 -133.42 -7.17 33.96
N SER A 525 -133.58 -7.53 35.24
CA SER A 525 -132.51 -7.42 36.25
C SER A 525 -131.29 -8.29 35.89
N GLU A 526 -131.50 -9.52 35.44
CA GLU A 526 -130.43 -10.39 34.96
C GLU A 526 -129.74 -9.81 33.71
N THR A 527 -130.54 -9.26 32.78
CA THR A 527 -130.03 -8.64 31.55
C THR A 527 -129.15 -7.42 31.87
N ILE A 528 -129.53 -6.58 32.85
CA ILE A 528 -128.71 -5.45 33.29
C ILE A 528 -127.33 -5.92 33.78
N ARG A 529 -127.26 -6.98 34.61
CA ARG A 529 -125.97 -7.53 35.08
C ARG A 529 -125.13 -8.06 33.92
N GLY A 530 -125.75 -8.72 32.95
CA GLY A 530 -125.07 -9.21 31.74
C GLY A 530 -124.50 -8.07 30.89
N VAL A 531 -125.25 -6.97 30.77
CA VAL A 531 -124.84 -5.76 30.06
C VAL A 531 -123.67 -5.06 30.77
N GLU A 532 -123.72 -4.90 32.10
CA GLU A 532 -122.62 -4.33 32.89
C GLU A 532 -121.33 -5.14 32.76
N ALA A 533 -121.42 -6.48 32.81
CA ALA A 533 -120.28 -7.36 32.59
C ALA A 533 -119.70 -7.20 31.17
N THR A 534 -120.56 -6.97 30.17
CA THR A 534 -120.14 -6.72 28.78
C THR A 534 -119.44 -5.37 28.64
N VAL A 535 -119.92 -4.32 29.30
CA VAL A 535 -119.25 -3.01 29.36
C VAL A 535 -117.85 -3.16 29.93
N GLN A 536 -117.67 -3.90 31.02
CA GLN A 536 -116.35 -4.10 31.61
C GLN A 536 -115.40 -4.83 30.64
N LYS A 537 -115.86 -5.91 30.00
CA LYS A 537 -115.06 -6.67 29.03
C LYS A 537 -114.65 -5.84 27.82
N LEU A 538 -115.53 -5.00 27.29
CA LEU A 538 -115.22 -4.11 26.17
C LEU A 538 -114.22 -3.02 26.57
N ALA A 539 -114.32 -2.47 27.80
CA ALA A 539 -113.36 -1.50 28.32
C ALA A 539 -111.96 -2.11 28.49
N ASP A 540 -111.87 -3.34 28.98
CA ASP A 540 -110.61 -4.06 29.10
C ASP A 540 -110.03 -4.45 27.74
N ALA A 541 -110.88 -4.77 26.75
CA ALA A 541 -110.47 -5.01 25.36
C ALA A 541 -109.87 -3.72 24.74
N ALA A 542 -110.53 -2.57 24.87
CA ALA A 542 -110.02 -1.30 24.37
C ALA A 542 -108.67 -0.93 25.00
N ARG A 543 -108.53 -1.13 26.33
CA ARG A 543 -107.25 -0.91 27.03
C ARG A 543 -106.15 -1.85 26.51
N SER A 544 -106.48 -3.12 26.31
CA SER A 544 -105.54 -4.12 25.77
C SER A 544 -105.09 -3.76 24.36
N MET A 545 -106.00 -3.29 23.51
CA MET A 545 -105.65 -2.83 22.16
C MET A 545 -104.74 -1.61 22.17
N SER A 546 -104.93 -0.67 23.10
CA SER A 546 -104.01 0.47 23.26
C SER A 546 -102.58 0.02 23.64
N VAL A 547 -102.45 -1.00 24.50
CA VAL A 547 -101.14 -1.59 24.84
C VAL A 547 -100.52 -2.27 23.61
N VAL A 548 -101.31 -3.00 22.83
CA VAL A 548 -100.85 -3.62 21.58
C VAL A 548 -100.36 -2.56 20.60
N THR A 549 -101.11 -1.47 20.38
CA THR A 549 -100.69 -0.37 19.50
C THR A 549 -99.32 0.19 19.91
N GLN A 550 -99.10 0.44 21.21
CA GLN A 550 -97.82 0.95 21.70
C GLN A 550 -96.67 -0.05 21.50
N ALA A 551 -96.91 -1.33 21.79
CA ALA A 551 -95.90 -2.36 21.60
C ALA A 551 -95.50 -2.50 20.12
N VAL A 552 -96.48 -2.46 19.22
CA VAL A 552 -96.26 -2.56 17.79
C VAL A 552 -95.52 -1.32 17.24
N GLN A 553 -95.85 -0.11 17.72
CA GLN A 553 -95.08 1.10 17.37
C GLN A 553 -93.61 1.01 17.81
N ASN A 554 -93.34 0.44 18.97
CA ASN A 554 -91.97 0.22 19.43
C ASN A 554 -91.23 -0.78 18.53
N ILE A 555 -91.90 -1.85 18.07
CA ILE A 555 -91.32 -2.80 17.12
C ILE A 555 -91.00 -2.10 15.78
N ALA A 556 -91.90 -1.24 15.29
CA ALA A 556 -91.66 -0.47 14.08
C ALA A 556 -90.39 0.41 14.20
N ALA A 557 -90.25 1.14 15.30
CA ALA A 557 -89.08 1.99 15.54
C ALA A 557 -87.77 1.19 15.60
N VAL A 558 -87.76 0.07 16.33
CA VAL A 558 -86.58 -0.83 16.39
C VAL A 558 -86.26 -1.41 15.01
N SER A 559 -87.28 -1.74 14.23
CA SER A 559 -87.10 -2.28 12.88
C SER A 559 -86.52 -1.23 11.92
N GLU A 560 -86.90 0.04 12.03
CA GLU A 560 -86.28 1.13 11.26
C GLU A 560 -84.82 1.35 11.65
N GLU A 561 -84.51 1.33 12.95
CA GLU A 561 -83.13 1.41 13.45
C GLU A 561 -82.27 0.24 12.96
N GLN A 562 -82.84 -0.97 12.91
CA GLN A 562 -82.18 -2.16 12.39
C GLN A 562 -81.92 -2.07 10.88
N ALA A 563 -82.85 -1.48 10.11
CA ALA A 563 -82.63 -1.22 8.69
C ALA A 563 -81.48 -0.21 8.48
N ALA A 564 -81.46 0.89 9.23
CA ALA A 564 -80.36 1.87 9.17
C ALA A 564 -79.01 1.26 9.60
N SER A 565 -79.00 0.46 10.66
CA SER A 565 -77.80 -0.26 11.11
C SER A 565 -77.27 -1.23 10.04
N SER A 566 -78.17 -1.80 9.24
CA SER A 566 -77.79 -2.69 8.14
C SER A 566 -77.09 -1.93 7.01
N GLU A 567 -77.50 -0.70 6.70
CA GLU A 567 -76.79 0.16 5.74
C GLU A 567 -75.36 0.49 6.22
N GLU A 568 -75.19 0.77 7.51
CA GLU A 568 -73.87 1.00 8.10
C GLU A 568 -72.99 -0.28 8.05
N MET A 569 -73.58 -1.44 8.33
CA MET A 569 -72.89 -2.73 8.23
C MET A 569 -72.44 -3.01 6.79
N THR A 570 -73.26 -2.72 5.78
CA THR A 570 -72.90 -2.85 4.36
C THR A 570 -71.66 -2.01 4.02
N SER A 571 -71.62 -0.75 4.47
CA SER A 571 -70.47 0.13 4.27
C SER A 571 -69.19 -0.39 4.95
N ALA A 572 -69.33 -0.95 6.16
CA ALA A 572 -68.22 -1.57 6.87
C ALA A 572 -67.70 -2.82 6.13
N VAL A 573 -68.58 -3.70 5.65
CA VAL A 573 -68.21 -4.89 4.86
C VAL A 573 -67.51 -4.50 3.56
N GLN A 574 -67.96 -3.45 2.89
CA GLN A 574 -67.30 -2.93 1.69
C GLN A 574 -65.88 -2.44 1.99
N SER A 575 -65.70 -1.73 3.11
CA SER A 575 -64.36 -1.28 3.57
C SER A 575 -63.42 -2.46 3.87
N VAL A 576 -63.94 -3.53 4.48
CA VAL A 576 -63.16 -4.77 4.72
C VAL A 576 -62.84 -5.49 3.42
N THR A 577 -63.75 -5.47 2.45
CA THR A 577 -63.53 -6.03 1.11
C THR A 577 -62.38 -5.31 0.40
N GLU A 578 -62.37 -3.98 0.40
CA GLU A 578 -61.26 -3.19 -0.17
C GLU A 578 -59.92 -3.45 0.55
N ALA A 579 -59.94 -3.59 1.88
CA ALA A 579 -58.75 -3.95 2.64
C ALA A 579 -58.22 -5.35 2.26
N THR A 580 -59.12 -6.32 2.06
CA THR A 580 -58.78 -7.69 1.63
C THR A 580 -58.16 -7.68 0.23
N LEU A 581 -58.71 -6.92 -0.72
CA LEU A 581 -58.15 -6.79 -2.07
C LEU A 581 -56.75 -6.16 -2.06
N ARG A 582 -56.52 -5.11 -1.26
CA ARG A 582 -55.19 -4.51 -1.09
C ARG A 582 -54.18 -5.46 -0.44
N ALA A 583 -54.64 -6.33 0.47
CA ALA A 583 -53.79 -7.35 1.07
C ALA A 583 -53.34 -8.38 0.02
N VAL A 584 -54.23 -8.83 -0.86
CA VAL A 584 -53.90 -9.72 -1.99
C VAL A 584 -52.86 -9.08 -2.92
N GLU A 585 -53.04 -7.81 -3.29
CA GLU A 585 -52.05 -7.08 -4.12
C GLU A 585 -50.68 -6.99 -3.43
N SER A 586 -50.67 -6.69 -2.12
CA SER A 586 -49.45 -6.63 -1.31
C SER A 586 -48.74 -7.99 -1.26
N MET A 587 -49.50 -9.09 -1.12
CA MET A 587 -48.95 -10.44 -1.17
C MET A 587 -48.32 -10.77 -2.53
N GLY A 588 -48.93 -10.32 -3.63
CA GLY A 588 -48.34 -10.42 -4.97
C GLY A 588 -46.98 -9.74 -5.07
N SER A 589 -46.85 -8.54 -4.48
CA SER A 589 -45.60 -7.79 -4.44
C SER A 589 -44.53 -8.46 -3.57
N ILE A 590 -44.92 -8.98 -2.39
CA ILE A 590 -44.02 -9.71 -1.49
C ILE A 590 -43.53 -11.00 -2.17
N LYS A 591 -44.40 -11.70 -2.90
CA LYS A 591 -44.02 -12.90 -3.66
C LYS A 591 -42.95 -12.59 -4.70
N ALA A 592 -43.13 -11.51 -5.46
CA ALA A 592 -42.14 -11.07 -6.44
C ALA A 592 -40.79 -10.69 -5.78
N ALA A 593 -40.84 -9.92 -4.69
CA ALA A 593 -39.65 -9.50 -3.95
C ALA A 593 -38.91 -10.69 -3.30
N SER A 594 -39.66 -11.67 -2.77
CA SER A 594 -39.09 -12.91 -2.21
C SER A 594 -38.41 -13.74 -3.30
N GLY A 595 -39.03 -13.86 -4.49
CA GLY A 595 -38.43 -14.53 -5.64
C GLY A 595 -37.16 -13.85 -6.17
N GLU A 596 -37.09 -12.52 -6.17
CA GLU A 596 -35.85 -11.78 -6.48
C GLU A 596 -34.77 -12.02 -5.42
N THR A 597 -35.16 -11.99 -4.14
CA THR A 597 -34.24 -12.23 -3.01
C THR A 597 -33.64 -13.62 -3.05
N ALA A 598 -34.46 -14.64 -3.35
CA ALA A 598 -33.99 -16.01 -3.54
C ALA A 598 -32.96 -16.10 -4.68
N ARG A 599 -33.26 -15.53 -5.85
CA ARG A 599 -32.29 -15.49 -6.97
C ARG A 599 -31.00 -14.75 -6.61
N ALA A 600 -31.09 -13.64 -5.88
CA ALA A 600 -29.91 -12.92 -5.42
C ALA A 600 -29.05 -13.78 -4.48
N ALA A 601 -29.68 -14.52 -3.56
CA ALA A 601 -28.99 -15.45 -2.68
C ALA A 601 -28.32 -16.60 -3.46
N GLU A 602 -28.95 -17.17 -4.50
CA GLU A 602 -28.32 -18.17 -5.38
C GLU A 602 -27.05 -17.62 -6.06
N VAL A 603 -27.12 -16.40 -6.58
CA VAL A 603 -25.97 -15.73 -7.22
C VAL A 603 -24.85 -15.48 -6.21
N ILE A 604 -25.19 -15.00 -5.00
CA ILE A 604 -24.22 -14.76 -3.93
C ILE A 604 -23.56 -16.07 -3.50
N ALA A 605 -24.31 -17.17 -3.37
CA ALA A 605 -23.76 -18.48 -3.05
C ALA A 605 -22.76 -18.97 -4.10
N ALA A 606 -23.10 -18.80 -5.39
CA ALA A 606 -22.20 -19.16 -6.49
C ALA A 606 -20.91 -18.32 -6.49
N GLU A 607 -21.03 -17.01 -6.24
CA GLU A 607 -19.88 -16.11 -6.18
C GLU A 607 -19.00 -16.40 -4.95
N ALA A 608 -19.61 -16.73 -3.82
CA ALA A 608 -18.90 -17.18 -2.62
C ALA A 608 -18.07 -18.44 -2.91
N GLN A 609 -18.64 -19.44 -3.59
CA GLN A 609 -17.88 -20.63 -4.00
C GLN A 609 -16.71 -20.28 -4.93
N ALA A 610 -16.90 -19.35 -5.86
CA ALA A 610 -15.84 -18.88 -6.75
C ALA A 610 -14.72 -18.13 -5.98
N MET A 611 -15.09 -17.32 -4.99
CA MET A 611 -14.14 -16.66 -4.08
C MET A 611 -13.32 -17.67 -3.29
N ALA A 612 -13.98 -18.67 -2.68
CA ALA A 612 -13.28 -19.74 -1.95
C ALA A 612 -12.30 -20.48 -2.85
N ALA A 613 -12.70 -20.84 -4.08
CA ALA A 613 -11.82 -21.49 -5.05
C ALA A 613 -10.61 -20.62 -5.44
N THR A 614 -10.82 -19.31 -5.57
CA THR A 614 -9.75 -18.35 -5.88
C THR A 614 -8.77 -18.21 -4.72
N SER A 615 -9.27 -18.12 -3.48
CA SER A 615 -8.44 -18.12 -2.26
C SER A 615 -7.59 -19.38 -2.13
N VAL A 616 -8.17 -20.56 -2.37
CA VAL A 616 -7.42 -21.83 -2.38
C VAL A 616 -6.33 -21.81 -3.45
N THR A 617 -6.61 -21.23 -4.61
CA THR A 617 -5.64 -21.11 -5.70
C THR A 617 -4.50 -20.15 -5.34
N LEU A 618 -4.80 -19.00 -4.72
CA LEU A 618 -3.80 -18.04 -4.24
C LEU A 618 -2.93 -18.66 -3.15
N SER A 619 -3.53 -19.34 -2.17
CA SER A 619 -2.81 -20.06 -1.11
C SER A 619 -1.84 -21.08 -1.71
N ARG A 620 -2.28 -21.87 -2.70
CA ARG A 620 -1.42 -22.83 -3.42
C ARG A 620 -0.28 -22.16 -4.21
N LEU A 621 -0.49 -20.95 -4.73
CA LEU A 621 0.56 -20.20 -5.42
C LEU A 621 1.61 -19.69 -4.42
N VAL A 622 1.19 -19.27 -3.22
CA VAL A 622 2.08 -18.85 -2.14
C VAL A 622 2.85 -20.04 -1.56
N ASP A 623 2.22 -21.22 -1.44
CA ASP A 623 2.85 -22.45 -0.94
C ASP A 623 4.05 -22.93 -1.78
N ARG A 624 4.22 -22.40 -3.00
CA ARG A 624 5.43 -22.66 -3.81
C ARG A 624 6.69 -22.00 -3.24
N PHE A 625 6.53 -21.00 -2.37
CA PHE A 625 7.64 -20.28 -1.76
C PHE A 625 7.99 -20.87 -0.38
N VAL A 626 9.27 -21.11 -0.14
CA VAL A 626 9.77 -21.60 1.15
C VAL A 626 10.08 -20.42 2.05
N ILE A 627 9.28 -20.28 3.09
CA ILE A 627 9.34 -19.20 4.07
C ILE A 627 9.88 -19.78 5.38
N ASP A 628 10.87 -19.12 5.99
CA ASP A 628 11.35 -19.52 7.33
C ASP A 628 10.35 -19.02 8.37
N GLU A 629 9.40 -19.87 8.75
CA GLU A 629 8.56 -19.65 9.92
C GLU A 629 9.33 -20.12 11.15
N GLY A 630 9.96 -19.16 11.84
CA GLY A 630 10.49 -19.36 13.17
C GLY A 630 9.39 -19.82 14.13
N GLY A 631 9.24 -21.14 14.27
CA GLY A 631 8.37 -21.79 15.24
C GLY A 631 7.05 -22.31 14.68
N ALA A 632 7.04 -23.64 14.44
CA ALA A 632 5.88 -24.50 14.21
C ALA A 632 5.20 -24.45 12.83
N GLY A 633 5.65 -25.34 11.92
CA GLY A 633 4.76 -26.05 11.00
C GLY A 633 4.81 -25.69 9.52
N GLY A 634 6.00 -25.73 8.89
CA GLY A 634 6.12 -25.64 7.42
C GLY A 634 6.85 -26.86 6.85
N LEU A 635 6.12 -27.69 6.09
CA LEU A 635 6.59 -28.91 5.46
C LEU A 635 7.61 -28.65 4.33
N LEU A 636 8.50 -29.64 4.16
CA LEU A 636 9.46 -29.75 3.05
C LEU A 636 8.77 -29.62 1.68
N PRO A 637 9.48 -29.14 0.64
CA PRO A 637 8.92 -28.89 -0.68
C PRO A 637 8.31 -30.15 -1.28
N TYR A 638 7.18 -29.98 -1.99
CA TYR A 638 6.72 -30.93 -3.00
C TYR A 638 7.84 -31.06 -4.05
N LYS A 639 8.56 -32.19 -4.02
CA LYS A 639 9.32 -32.64 -5.19
C LYS A 639 8.31 -33.20 -6.21
N PRO A 640 8.51 -32.93 -7.51
CA PRO A 640 7.53 -33.16 -8.58
C PRO A 640 6.90 -34.56 -8.57
#